data_AF-A0A6P7FZX9-F1
#
_entry.id   AF-A0A6P7FZX9-F1
#
_cell.length_a   1.000
_cell.length_b   1.000
_cell.length_c   1.000
_cell.angle_alpha   90.00
_cell.angle_beta   90.00
_cell.angle_gamma   90.00
#
_symmetry.space_group_name_H-M   'P 1'
#
loop_
_entity.id
_entity.type
_entity.pdbx_description
1 polymer ?
#
loop_
_entity_poly.entity_id
_entity_poly.type
_entity_poly.pdbx_seq_one_letter_code
_entity_poly.pdbx_strand_id
1 'polypeptide(L)'
;MIEFNQKSRVITQKDKPFTTKGEIVQIKPQNVLVQLKKGVPTNVSFTYKLAENYPLDLYYLGDLSMSMKPSMKIFASLGQHLPGNLTKLTKHYKLAFGSFGDKPAMPFYYTDEESTRNPCSKVMDTCAPGYSFRHHLNFTAKTEDFLDVVSSSKVTANVDDLDGALDALLQVLACNETINFSPLSRKIILLPTDSLLHSAGDGILAGAVRKPDLKCLLDQNGEYTKSLINDYPALDQIEFALRKNKVNIIFAVKTLSKMHYYLNMTRDTLKGYAFVGELQEDATNIVDLITKGYYNFAQTVSFMMNTTEQEYIDVKFFADCSNLGIYNETSICYGLDNREVNFKVQLTAKHIPEHTQRDTLYVEEKNINEKLTVNVEYVSSCQCSNYKDDGNKFCGHGTYRCGRCYCQEGWSGSNCSENCENFDFRSCRSYETDPPSKICFENGDCKCGHCECELPYSGKYCQYECPFKRIGPELIICGGPSKGYCHNGICMCQDGFAGEDCTCSESESECSFDGAVLCNEQGECKCNKCNCNQGYTGKYCEKNTQKQKNIICEAYNKDVQNFLTRNDSSSDNANLDIIDESSKNELSCAENLDICHIDASKDNGYCIIEYCYYKSEDTGRPVILARKICRMAASVKMMMLFGGIVGLILAIGLVVIFIIKINNYRQERAEYRRFEAEAKNTAELNPLYRSPVVQYTNPLRTKNE
;
A
#
# COMPACT_ATOMS: atom_id res chain seq x y z
N MET A 1 -24.13 -37.90 -38.52
CA MET A 1 -22.92 -37.14 -38.92
C MET A 1 -22.32 -36.56 -37.66
N ILE A 2 -21.10 -36.97 -37.32
CA ILE A 2 -20.34 -36.50 -36.16
C ILE A 2 -19.59 -35.25 -36.65
N GLU A 3 -20.10 -34.06 -36.35
CA GLU A 3 -19.41 -32.81 -36.65
C GLU A 3 -18.78 -32.22 -35.40
N PHE A 4 -17.63 -31.59 -35.62
CA PHE A 4 -16.56 -31.37 -34.68
C PHE A 4 -16.96 -30.52 -33.47
N ASN A 5 -16.62 -31.02 -32.27
CA ASN A 5 -16.37 -30.17 -31.10
C ASN A 5 -15.28 -29.16 -31.49
N GLN A 6 -15.65 -27.95 -31.91
CA GLN A 6 -14.68 -26.87 -32.05
C GLN A 6 -14.04 -26.65 -30.69
N LYS A 7 -12.76 -27.00 -30.59
CA LYS A 7 -11.94 -26.81 -29.39
C LYS A 7 -11.55 -25.35 -29.32
N SER A 8 -11.40 -24.82 -28.11
CA SER A 8 -10.72 -23.55 -27.94
C SER A 8 -9.35 -23.62 -28.60
N ARG A 9 -9.00 -22.60 -29.39
CA ARG A 9 -7.70 -22.52 -30.08
C ARG A 9 -7.14 -21.12 -30.02
N VAL A 10 -5.83 -21.04 -29.95
CA VAL A 10 -5.06 -19.80 -30.04
C VAL A 10 -4.32 -19.80 -31.37
N ILE A 11 -4.51 -18.75 -32.16
CA ILE A 11 -3.89 -18.57 -33.47
C ILE A 11 -3.06 -17.30 -33.41
N THR A 12 -1.75 -17.42 -33.59
CA THR A 12 -0.86 -16.26 -33.68
C THR A 12 -1.08 -15.54 -35.00
N GLN A 13 -1.42 -14.25 -34.93
CA GLN A 13 -1.64 -13.40 -36.11
C GLN A 13 -0.41 -12.55 -36.45
N LYS A 14 0.36 -12.12 -35.44
CA LYS A 14 1.57 -11.30 -35.63
C LYS A 14 2.62 -11.65 -34.58
N ASP A 15 3.79 -12.07 -35.04
CA ASP A 15 4.91 -12.49 -34.19
C ASP A 15 6.24 -11.95 -34.74
N LYS A 16 6.51 -10.68 -34.46
CA LYS A 16 7.77 -10.01 -34.78
C LYS A 16 8.88 -10.50 -33.82
N PRO A 17 10.13 -10.62 -34.29
CA PRO A 17 11.28 -10.93 -33.43
C PRO A 17 11.56 -9.82 -32.40
N PHE A 18 12.37 -10.13 -31.37
CA PHE A 18 12.73 -9.15 -30.35
C PHE A 18 13.73 -8.20 -31.01
N THR A 19 13.51 -6.91 -30.89
CA THR A 19 14.30 -5.88 -31.57
C THR A 19 14.72 -4.81 -30.59
N THR A 20 16.00 -4.47 -30.61
CA THR A 20 16.60 -3.38 -29.81
C THR A 20 16.94 -2.15 -30.66
N LYS A 21 16.69 -2.21 -31.98
CA LYS A 21 16.95 -1.13 -32.94
C LYS A 21 15.71 -0.92 -33.83
N GLY A 22 15.30 0.33 -34.02
CA GLY A 22 14.09 0.68 -34.76
C GLY A 22 12.84 0.61 -33.87
N GLU A 23 11.78 -0.05 -34.35
CA GLU A 23 10.59 -0.36 -33.54
C GLU A 23 10.99 -1.38 -32.48
N ILE A 24 11.04 -0.97 -31.21
CA ILE A 24 11.41 -1.85 -30.10
C ILE A 24 10.27 -2.84 -29.86
N VAL A 25 10.61 -4.13 -29.73
CA VAL A 25 9.65 -5.19 -29.42
C VAL A 25 10.16 -5.96 -28.21
N GLN A 26 9.40 -5.92 -27.12
CA GLN A 26 9.71 -6.61 -25.86
C GLN A 26 8.70 -7.71 -25.51
N ILE A 27 7.55 -7.76 -26.19
CA ILE A 27 6.52 -8.80 -26.01
C ILE A 27 6.32 -9.56 -27.32
N LYS A 28 6.21 -10.88 -27.22
CA LYS A 28 5.85 -11.77 -28.32
C LYS A 28 4.82 -12.81 -27.93
N PRO A 29 3.87 -13.16 -28.81
CA PRO A 29 3.54 -12.45 -30.06
C PRO A 29 2.95 -11.06 -29.78
N GLN A 30 2.68 -10.25 -30.82
CA GLN A 30 2.02 -8.94 -30.65
C GLN A 30 0.51 -9.01 -30.90
N ASN A 31 0.05 -10.00 -31.66
CA ASN A 31 -1.37 -10.20 -31.94
C ASN A 31 -1.70 -11.69 -32.00
N VAL A 32 -2.72 -12.09 -31.24
CA VAL A 32 -3.30 -13.44 -31.25
C VAL A 32 -4.81 -13.36 -31.42
N LEU A 33 -5.35 -14.38 -32.08
CA LEU A 33 -6.78 -14.68 -32.12
C LEU A 33 -7.05 -15.88 -31.20
N VAL A 34 -7.96 -15.71 -30.26
CA VAL A 34 -8.38 -16.73 -29.30
C VAL A 34 -9.84 -17.06 -29.56
N GLN A 35 -10.09 -18.31 -29.90
CA GLN A 35 -11.45 -18.82 -29.98
C GLN A 35 -11.84 -19.40 -28.62
N LEU A 36 -12.74 -18.73 -27.91
CA LEU A 36 -13.14 -19.09 -26.55
C LEU A 36 -14.47 -19.84 -26.56
N LYS A 37 -14.45 -21.04 -25.95
CA LYS A 37 -15.66 -21.80 -25.61
C LYS A 37 -16.05 -21.52 -24.16
N LYS A 38 -17.35 -21.42 -23.91
CA LYS A 38 -17.90 -21.24 -22.55
C LYS A 38 -17.36 -22.31 -21.59
N GLY A 39 -16.85 -21.87 -20.44
CA GLY A 39 -16.37 -22.72 -19.36
C GLY A 39 -15.07 -23.49 -19.64
N VAL A 40 -14.43 -23.28 -20.79
CA VAL A 40 -13.16 -23.95 -21.14
C VAL A 40 -11.99 -22.97 -20.95
N PRO A 41 -11.12 -23.19 -19.95
CA PRO A 41 -9.93 -22.38 -19.76
C PRO A 41 -8.98 -22.51 -20.96
N THR A 42 -8.57 -21.38 -21.51
CA THR A 42 -7.72 -21.33 -22.71
C THR A 42 -6.49 -20.49 -22.45
N ASN A 43 -5.31 -21.10 -22.54
CA ASN A 43 -4.04 -20.44 -22.26
C ASN A 43 -3.47 -19.79 -23.52
N VAL A 44 -3.18 -18.50 -23.43
CA VAL A 44 -2.39 -17.75 -24.40
C VAL A 44 -0.98 -17.59 -23.82
N SER A 45 -0.01 -18.26 -24.43
CA SER A 45 1.40 -18.11 -24.05
C SER A 45 2.03 -16.90 -24.73
N PHE A 46 2.85 -16.16 -24.00
CA PHE A 46 3.65 -15.07 -24.54
C PHE A 46 5.00 -14.97 -23.82
N THR A 47 5.98 -14.40 -24.48
CA THR A 47 7.35 -14.25 -23.97
C THR A 47 7.69 -12.77 -23.88
N TYR A 48 8.28 -12.38 -22.76
CA TYR A 48 8.79 -11.05 -22.52
C TYR A 48 10.32 -11.05 -22.47
N LYS A 49 10.95 -10.00 -23.00
CA LYS A 49 12.38 -9.76 -22.88
C LYS A 49 12.65 -8.28 -22.70
N LEU A 50 13.44 -7.93 -21.69
CA LEU A 50 13.84 -6.55 -21.44
C LEU A 50 14.72 -6.00 -22.58
N ALA A 51 14.42 -4.80 -23.07
CA ALA A 51 15.26 -4.13 -24.06
C ALA A 51 16.44 -3.39 -23.39
N GLU A 52 17.67 -3.70 -23.80
CA GLU A 52 18.90 -3.10 -23.22
C GLU A 52 19.00 -1.58 -23.38
N ASN A 53 18.37 -1.00 -24.40
CA ASN A 53 18.49 0.42 -24.74
C ASN A 53 17.12 1.09 -24.86
N TYR A 54 16.19 0.73 -23.96
CA TYR A 54 14.86 1.33 -23.94
C TYR A 54 14.97 2.84 -23.60
N PRO A 55 14.27 3.74 -24.31
CA PRO A 55 14.35 5.15 -24.02
C PRO A 55 13.88 5.51 -22.60
N LEU A 56 14.50 6.51 -21.99
CA LEU A 56 14.19 7.00 -20.65
C LEU A 56 13.76 8.47 -20.71
N ASP A 57 12.57 8.78 -20.21
CA ASP A 57 12.16 10.15 -19.93
C ASP A 57 12.23 10.37 -18.42
N LEU A 58 13.19 11.17 -17.97
CA LEU A 58 13.40 11.50 -16.56
C LEU A 58 12.95 12.95 -16.29
N TYR A 59 11.86 13.09 -15.54
CA TYR A 59 11.36 14.39 -15.09
C TYR A 59 11.90 14.68 -13.69
N TYR A 60 12.73 15.70 -13.52
CA TYR A 60 13.16 16.15 -12.21
C TYR A 60 12.11 17.12 -11.66
N LEU A 61 11.44 16.71 -10.59
CA LEU A 61 10.46 17.52 -9.87
C LEU A 61 11.09 18.05 -8.59
N GLY A 62 11.68 19.23 -8.68
CA GLY A 62 12.48 19.82 -7.61
C GLY A 62 11.64 20.46 -6.51
N ASP A 63 11.89 20.05 -5.28
CA ASP A 63 11.53 20.80 -4.08
C ASP A 63 12.40 22.07 -4.01
N LEU A 64 11.77 23.23 -4.16
CA LEU A 64 12.44 24.53 -4.14
C LEU A 64 12.19 25.29 -2.83
N SER A 65 11.87 24.59 -1.75
CA SER A 65 11.88 25.15 -0.40
C SER A 65 13.29 25.65 -0.01
N MET A 66 13.35 26.55 0.97
CA MET A 66 14.60 27.18 1.39
C MET A 66 15.57 26.17 2.02
N SER A 67 15.06 25.13 2.66
CA SER A 67 15.85 24.03 3.22
C SER A 67 16.59 23.22 2.15
N MET A 68 16.03 23.14 0.94
CA MET A 68 16.60 22.42 -0.20
C MET A 68 17.63 23.24 -1.01
N LYS A 69 17.84 24.53 -0.69
CA LYS A 69 18.83 25.41 -1.35
C LYS A 69 20.25 24.81 -1.44
N PRO A 70 20.81 24.15 -0.41
CA PRO A 70 22.12 23.51 -0.50
C PRO A 70 22.11 22.32 -1.46
N SER A 71 21.11 21.44 -1.35
CA SER A 71 20.95 20.23 -2.17
C SER A 71 20.85 20.57 -3.65
N MET A 72 20.14 21.65 -4.00
CA MET A 72 20.04 22.14 -5.37
C MET A 72 21.39 22.55 -5.98
N LYS A 73 22.21 23.28 -5.22
CA LYS A 73 23.53 23.73 -5.72
C LYS A 73 24.42 22.53 -6.00
N ILE A 74 24.37 21.52 -5.13
CA ILE A 74 25.14 20.30 -5.31
C ILE A 74 24.58 19.51 -6.50
N PHE A 75 23.26 19.37 -6.63
CA PHE A 75 22.65 18.72 -7.78
C PHE A 75 23.03 19.39 -9.11
N ALA A 76 22.99 20.73 -9.19
CA ALA A 76 23.45 21.47 -10.36
C ALA A 76 24.92 21.19 -10.69
N SER A 77 25.78 21.05 -9.66
CA SER A 77 27.19 20.68 -9.84
C SER A 77 27.40 19.23 -10.29
N LEU A 78 26.61 18.29 -9.75
CA LEU A 78 26.61 16.87 -10.11
C LEU A 78 26.01 16.63 -11.51
N GLY A 79 25.22 17.58 -11.98
CA GLY A 79 24.59 17.57 -13.28
C GLY A 79 25.57 17.38 -14.44
N GLN A 80 26.83 17.80 -14.29
CA GLN A 80 27.89 17.52 -15.28
C GLN A 80 28.21 16.02 -15.41
N HIS A 81 28.00 15.24 -14.35
CA HIS A 81 28.21 13.79 -14.33
C HIS A 81 26.94 12.98 -14.61
N LEU A 82 25.78 13.64 -14.65
CA LEU A 82 24.48 13.01 -14.91
C LEU A 82 24.44 12.31 -16.28
N PRO A 83 24.90 12.91 -17.41
CA PRO A 83 24.99 12.23 -18.69
C PRO A 83 25.77 10.92 -18.63
N GLY A 84 26.96 10.93 -18.03
CA GLY A 84 27.85 9.78 -17.98
C GLY A 84 27.24 8.58 -17.25
N ASN A 85 26.40 8.83 -16.25
CA ASN A 85 25.70 7.79 -15.51
C ASN A 85 24.40 7.36 -16.19
N LEU A 86 23.59 8.28 -16.73
CA LEU A 86 22.38 7.93 -17.47
C LEU A 86 22.70 7.14 -18.75
N THR A 87 23.83 7.43 -19.40
CA THR A 87 24.30 6.70 -20.59
C THR A 87 24.63 5.23 -20.28
N LYS A 88 24.91 4.89 -19.00
CA LYS A 88 25.07 3.49 -18.58
C LYS A 88 23.74 2.74 -18.52
N LEU A 89 22.63 3.46 -18.34
CA LEU A 89 21.27 2.91 -18.31
C LEU A 89 20.69 2.81 -19.71
N THR A 90 20.79 3.89 -20.49
CA THR A 90 20.29 3.95 -21.87
C THR A 90 20.98 5.07 -22.64
N LYS A 91 21.20 4.86 -23.95
CA LYS A 91 21.74 5.86 -24.87
C LYS A 91 20.69 6.89 -25.30
N HIS A 92 19.41 6.64 -25.02
CA HIS A 92 18.30 7.50 -25.40
C HIS A 92 17.59 7.98 -24.15
N TYR A 93 18.06 9.07 -23.55
CA TYR A 93 17.38 9.71 -22.44
C TYR A 93 16.97 11.15 -22.79
N LYS A 94 15.87 11.60 -22.20
CA LYS A 94 15.45 13.01 -22.19
C LYS A 94 15.22 13.46 -20.76
N LEU A 95 15.53 14.73 -20.51
CA LEU A 95 15.39 15.38 -19.22
C LEU A 95 14.34 16.49 -19.31
N ALA A 96 13.52 16.59 -18.28
CA ALA A 96 12.58 17.70 -18.08
C ALA A 96 12.70 18.20 -16.64
N PHE A 97 12.30 19.45 -16.41
CA PHE A 97 12.38 20.08 -15.09
C PHE A 97 11.10 20.83 -14.74
N GLY A 98 10.64 20.63 -13.51
CA GLY A 98 9.63 21.45 -12.87
C GLY A 98 9.96 21.59 -11.38
N SER A 99 9.31 22.54 -10.74
CA SER A 99 9.47 22.77 -9.31
C SER A 99 8.15 22.93 -8.60
N PHE A 100 8.17 22.64 -7.31
CA PHE A 100 7.06 22.89 -6.41
C PHE A 100 7.51 23.65 -5.18
N GLY A 101 6.55 24.36 -4.59
CA GLY A 101 6.61 24.88 -3.24
C GLY A 101 5.32 24.47 -2.56
N ASP A 102 4.47 25.44 -2.24
CA ASP A 102 3.16 25.14 -1.68
C ASP A 102 2.12 26.21 -2.04
N LYS A 103 0.84 25.99 -1.71
CA LYS A 103 -0.26 26.93 -2.02
C LYS A 103 0.04 28.30 -1.38
N PRO A 104 0.18 29.38 -2.18
CA PRO A 104 0.64 30.68 -1.69
C PRO A 104 -0.47 31.46 -0.97
N ALA A 105 -0.95 30.91 0.15
CA ALA A 105 -2.00 31.48 0.99
C ALA A 105 -1.79 31.07 2.46
N MET A 106 -2.42 31.81 3.37
CA MET A 106 -2.43 31.46 4.79
C MET A 106 -3.25 30.17 5.01
N PRO A 107 -2.81 29.22 5.86
CA PRO A 107 -1.69 29.30 6.81
C PRO A 107 -0.31 28.89 6.27
N PHE A 108 -0.21 28.35 5.05
CA PHE A 108 1.03 27.80 4.47
C PHE A 108 2.06 28.88 4.12
N TYR A 109 1.60 30.08 3.79
CA TYR A 109 2.42 31.27 3.52
C TYR A 109 1.99 32.45 4.39
N TYR A 110 2.97 33.29 4.76
CA TYR A 110 2.69 34.62 5.28
C TYR A 110 2.20 35.54 4.16
N THR A 111 1.09 36.23 4.40
CA THR A 111 0.38 37.05 3.39
C THR A 111 0.53 38.56 3.58
N ASP A 112 1.40 38.99 4.51
CA ASP A 112 1.78 40.41 4.60
C ASP A 112 2.60 40.83 3.36
N GLU A 113 2.60 42.13 3.06
CA GLU A 113 3.16 42.66 1.81
C GLU A 113 4.66 42.37 1.66
N GLU A 114 5.41 42.36 2.76
CA GLU A 114 6.84 42.07 2.76
C GLU A 114 7.11 40.59 2.50
N SER A 115 6.45 39.70 3.26
CA SER A 115 6.61 38.25 3.11
C SER A 115 6.07 37.71 1.79
N THR A 116 5.03 38.33 1.22
CA THR A 116 4.49 37.92 -0.09
C THR A 116 5.49 38.21 -1.21
N ARG A 117 6.24 39.31 -1.11
CA ARG A 117 7.30 39.64 -2.09
C ARG A 117 8.57 38.83 -1.87
N ASN A 118 8.93 38.59 -0.61
CA ASN A 118 10.11 37.82 -0.23
C ASN A 118 9.81 36.94 1.00
N PRO A 119 9.39 35.67 0.80
CA PRO A 119 9.07 34.79 1.92
C PRO A 119 10.29 34.41 2.77
N CYS A 120 11.51 34.65 2.28
CA CYS A 120 12.76 34.39 3.00
C CYS A 120 13.27 35.58 3.82
N SER A 121 12.50 36.68 3.92
CA SER A 121 12.88 37.87 4.71
C SER A 121 13.23 37.52 6.15
N LYS A 122 12.48 36.58 6.77
CA LYS A 122 12.68 36.14 8.16
C LYS A 122 14.00 35.42 8.41
N VAL A 123 14.61 34.84 7.37
CA VAL A 123 15.94 34.21 7.42
C VAL A 123 17.04 35.10 6.84
N MET A 124 16.76 36.40 6.69
CA MET A 124 17.69 37.40 6.14
C MET A 124 18.24 37.04 4.75
N ASP A 125 17.42 36.37 3.92
CA ASP A 125 17.75 35.99 2.55
C ASP A 125 16.70 36.56 1.57
N THR A 126 16.97 36.47 0.27
CA THR A 126 16.03 36.85 -0.79
C THR A 126 15.69 35.66 -1.65
N CYS A 127 14.39 35.40 -1.81
CA CYS A 127 13.91 34.28 -2.61
C CYS A 127 12.66 34.65 -3.43
N ALA A 128 12.22 33.75 -4.30
CA ALA A 128 11.07 33.98 -5.15
C ALA A 128 9.76 33.99 -4.33
N PRO A 129 8.71 34.71 -4.79
CA PRO A 129 7.38 34.60 -4.21
C PRO A 129 6.85 33.17 -4.25
N GLY A 130 5.99 32.85 -3.28
CA GLY A 130 5.35 31.54 -3.16
C GLY A 130 4.54 31.12 -4.39
N TYR A 131 4.57 29.83 -4.70
CA TYR A 131 3.77 29.18 -5.73
C TYR A 131 3.65 27.69 -5.43
N SER A 132 2.58 27.06 -5.93
CA SER A 132 2.35 25.62 -5.74
C SER A 132 3.20 24.78 -6.72
N PHE A 133 3.04 24.97 -8.03
CA PHE A 133 3.79 24.23 -9.05
C PHE A 133 4.12 25.09 -10.28
N ARG A 134 5.33 24.91 -10.81
CA ARG A 134 5.79 25.47 -12.08
C ARG A 134 6.53 24.43 -12.92
N HIS A 135 6.12 24.29 -14.16
CA HIS A 135 6.86 23.58 -15.19
C HIS A 135 7.82 24.55 -15.89
N HIS A 136 9.12 24.22 -15.95
CA HIS A 136 10.14 25.13 -16.48
C HIS A 136 10.73 24.66 -17.81
N LEU A 137 10.89 23.34 -18.00
CA LEU A 137 11.57 22.78 -19.15
C LEU A 137 10.91 21.49 -19.62
N ASN A 138 10.45 21.50 -20.88
CA ASN A 138 9.97 20.33 -21.60
C ASN A 138 11.09 19.31 -21.85
N PHE A 139 10.72 18.06 -22.13
CA PHE A 139 11.69 17.00 -22.38
C PHE A 139 12.67 17.33 -23.52
N THR A 140 13.96 17.40 -23.17
CA THR A 140 15.06 17.68 -24.10
C THR A 140 16.16 16.62 -23.97
N ALA A 141 16.86 16.34 -25.07
CA ALA A 141 18.06 15.50 -25.07
C ALA A 141 19.34 16.31 -24.75
N LYS A 142 19.26 17.64 -24.76
CA LYS A 142 20.37 18.53 -24.42
C LYS A 142 20.47 18.64 -22.91
N THR A 143 21.54 18.08 -22.35
CA THR A 143 21.68 18.08 -20.88
C THR A 143 22.02 19.49 -20.39
N GLU A 144 22.71 20.29 -21.22
CA GLU A 144 23.09 21.67 -20.93
C GLU A 144 21.86 22.55 -20.65
N ASP A 145 20.84 22.48 -21.51
CA ASP A 145 19.58 23.22 -21.33
C ASP A 145 18.92 22.88 -19.96
N PHE A 146 18.97 21.60 -19.55
CA PHE A 146 18.48 21.16 -18.25
C PHE A 146 19.29 21.76 -17.09
N LEU A 147 20.61 21.73 -17.18
CA LEU A 147 21.50 22.26 -16.13
C LEU A 147 21.37 23.77 -15.99
N ASP A 148 21.23 24.50 -17.10
CA ASP A 148 21.05 25.94 -17.10
C ASP A 148 19.75 26.35 -16.41
N VAL A 149 18.65 25.63 -16.66
CA VAL A 149 17.36 25.90 -16.00
C VAL A 149 17.39 25.53 -14.51
N VAL A 150 17.95 24.36 -14.15
CA VAL A 150 18.07 23.95 -12.75
C VAL A 150 18.93 24.93 -11.93
N SER A 151 20.07 25.36 -12.49
CA SER A 151 21.01 26.25 -11.79
C SER A 151 20.51 27.70 -11.68
N SER A 152 19.70 28.16 -12.63
CA SER A 152 19.11 29.50 -12.61
C SER A 152 17.81 29.59 -11.79
N SER A 153 17.25 28.46 -11.38
CA SER A 153 16.02 28.39 -10.58
C SER A 153 16.21 28.97 -9.18
N LYS A 154 15.23 29.76 -8.74
CA LYS A 154 15.23 30.40 -7.43
C LYS A 154 14.37 29.60 -6.46
N VAL A 155 14.88 29.44 -5.24
CA VAL A 155 14.11 28.87 -4.12
C VAL A 155 12.97 29.80 -3.69
N THR A 156 12.02 29.27 -2.93
CA THR A 156 10.94 29.94 -2.19
C THR A 156 10.96 29.45 -0.73
N ALA A 157 10.08 29.96 0.13
CA ALA A 157 9.91 29.46 1.49
C ALA A 157 8.43 29.43 1.89
N ASN A 158 8.00 28.34 2.49
CA ASN A 158 6.74 28.14 3.19
C ASN A 158 6.96 28.21 4.72
N VAL A 159 5.86 28.18 5.47
CA VAL A 159 5.86 28.36 6.94
C VAL A 159 5.96 27.04 7.69
N ASP A 160 5.39 25.97 7.15
CA ASP A 160 5.30 24.65 7.74
C ASP A 160 6.22 23.63 7.04
N ASP A 161 6.20 22.38 7.55
CA ASP A 161 7.10 21.30 7.14
C ASP A 161 6.51 20.39 6.04
N LEU A 162 5.29 20.71 5.59
CA LEU A 162 4.56 20.00 4.54
C LEU A 162 4.61 20.84 3.26
N ASP A 163 4.79 20.16 2.12
CA ASP A 163 4.86 20.81 0.82
C ASP A 163 3.76 20.33 -0.14
N GLY A 164 3.50 21.15 -1.15
CA GLY A 164 2.47 20.92 -2.17
C GLY A 164 2.87 19.95 -3.28
N ALA A 165 3.77 18.99 -3.04
CA ALA A 165 4.32 18.14 -4.09
C ALA A 165 3.24 17.28 -4.80
N LEU A 166 2.13 16.95 -4.12
CA LEU A 166 1.03 16.21 -4.73
C LEU A 166 0.28 17.03 -5.81
N ASP A 167 0.14 18.35 -5.64
CA ASP A 167 -0.39 19.25 -6.70
C ASP A 167 0.50 19.14 -7.94
N ALA A 168 1.81 19.23 -7.72
CA ALA A 168 2.80 19.18 -8.78
C ALA A 168 2.82 17.84 -9.51
N LEU A 169 2.83 16.72 -8.78
CA LEU A 169 2.74 15.38 -9.36
C LEU A 169 1.47 15.23 -10.20
N LEU A 170 0.32 15.68 -9.71
CA LEU A 170 -0.91 15.60 -10.47
C LEU A 170 -0.83 16.41 -11.77
N GLN A 171 -0.32 17.64 -11.71
CA GLN A 171 -0.19 18.48 -12.91
C GLN A 171 0.81 17.90 -13.92
N VAL A 172 1.94 17.33 -13.46
CA VAL A 172 2.88 16.63 -14.35
C VAL A 172 2.22 15.46 -15.06
N LEU A 173 1.40 14.68 -14.35
CA LEU A 173 0.72 13.51 -14.90
C LEU A 173 -0.49 13.89 -15.79
N ALA A 174 -1.18 14.98 -15.49
CA ALA A 174 -2.34 15.44 -16.25
C ALA A 174 -1.96 16.21 -17.52
N CYS A 175 -0.81 16.90 -17.51
CA CYS A 175 -0.31 17.71 -18.63
C CYS A 175 0.62 16.94 -19.58
N ASN A 176 0.32 15.66 -19.82
CA ASN A 176 1.14 14.79 -20.69
C ASN A 176 1.37 15.39 -22.09
N GLU A 177 0.37 16.05 -22.66
CA GLU A 177 0.47 16.71 -23.98
C GLU A 177 1.41 17.92 -23.96
N THR A 178 1.34 18.75 -22.92
CA THR A 178 2.18 19.95 -22.77
C THR A 178 3.63 19.60 -22.46
N ILE A 179 3.83 18.70 -21.49
CA ILE A 179 5.16 18.24 -21.04
C ILE A 179 5.80 17.32 -22.08
N ASN A 180 4.97 16.64 -22.89
CA ASN A 180 5.34 15.82 -24.04
C ASN A 180 6.20 14.60 -23.67
N PHE A 181 5.70 13.72 -22.78
CA PHE A 181 6.35 12.44 -22.55
C PHE A 181 6.38 11.62 -23.84
N SER A 182 7.50 10.96 -24.11
CA SER A 182 7.63 10.08 -25.26
C SER A 182 6.65 8.90 -25.14
N PRO A 183 6.01 8.47 -26.24
CA PRO A 183 5.04 7.38 -26.20
C PRO A 183 5.69 6.01 -25.92
N LEU A 184 6.95 5.82 -26.31
CA LEU A 184 7.73 4.58 -26.15
C LEU A 184 8.99 4.85 -25.33
N SER A 185 8.79 5.18 -24.06
CA SER A 185 9.87 5.39 -23.10
C SER A 185 9.45 4.87 -21.73
N ARG A 186 10.43 4.59 -20.90
CA ARG A 186 10.25 4.44 -19.46
C ARG A 186 10.17 5.84 -18.87
N LYS A 187 9.07 6.15 -18.21
CA LYS A 187 8.81 7.49 -17.66
C LYS A 187 9.02 7.46 -16.16
N ILE A 188 9.94 8.29 -15.68
CA ILE A 188 10.30 8.36 -14.26
C ILE A 188 10.26 9.82 -13.82
N ILE A 189 9.57 10.10 -12.71
CA ILE A 189 9.64 11.35 -12.00
C ILE A 189 10.60 11.17 -10.82
N LEU A 190 11.67 11.94 -10.77
CA LEU A 190 12.53 12.03 -9.60
C LEU A 190 12.06 13.20 -8.74
N LEU A 191 11.70 12.92 -7.49
CA LEU A 191 11.25 13.90 -6.51
C LEU A 191 12.18 13.85 -5.29
N PRO A 192 13.22 14.72 -5.26
CA PRO A 192 14.02 14.93 -4.07
C PRO A 192 13.35 15.93 -3.14
N THR A 193 13.26 15.62 -1.85
CA THR A 193 12.61 16.47 -0.85
C THR A 193 13.14 16.15 0.55
N ASP A 194 13.11 17.15 1.44
CA ASP A 194 13.35 16.98 2.86
C ASP A 194 12.08 17.17 3.71
N SER A 195 10.92 17.34 3.08
CA SER A 195 9.61 17.65 3.67
C SER A 195 8.61 16.48 3.67
N LEU A 196 7.50 16.66 4.39
CA LEU A 196 6.30 15.83 4.26
C LEU A 196 5.38 16.40 3.16
N LEU A 197 4.28 15.71 2.83
CA LEU A 197 3.38 16.13 1.76
C LEU A 197 2.01 16.54 2.31
N HIS A 198 1.50 17.69 1.85
CA HIS A 198 0.09 18.00 1.97
C HIS A 198 -0.76 17.06 1.12
N SER A 199 -1.94 16.71 1.65
CA SER A 199 -2.88 15.79 1.01
C SER A 199 -4.31 16.34 1.02
N ALA A 200 -5.22 15.67 0.29
CA ALA A 200 -6.62 16.08 0.20
C ALA A 200 -7.23 16.32 1.60
N GLY A 201 -7.87 17.47 1.75
CA GLY A 201 -8.40 17.98 3.02
C GLY A 201 -7.59 19.15 3.58
N ASP A 202 -6.27 19.18 3.37
CA ASP A 202 -5.41 20.20 3.96
C ASP A 202 -5.66 21.59 3.35
N GLY A 203 -5.91 21.64 2.03
CA GLY A 203 -6.09 22.88 1.28
C GLY A 203 -7.33 23.68 1.70
N ILE A 204 -8.27 23.05 2.41
CA ILE A 204 -9.45 23.70 3.00
C ILE A 204 -9.01 24.84 3.94
N LEU A 205 -7.87 24.70 4.64
CA LEU A 205 -7.33 25.73 5.52
C LEU A 205 -6.98 27.02 4.78
N ALA A 206 -6.61 26.93 3.50
CA ALA A 206 -6.33 28.06 2.63
C ALA A 206 -7.54 28.46 1.75
N GLY A 207 -8.72 27.90 2.00
CA GLY A 207 -9.94 28.15 1.21
C GLY A 207 -10.00 27.40 -0.12
N ALA A 208 -9.06 26.50 -0.39
CA ALA A 208 -9.03 25.66 -1.58
C ALA A 208 -9.89 24.41 -1.36
N VAL A 209 -11.20 24.53 -1.59
CA VAL A 209 -12.20 23.52 -1.18
C VAL A 209 -12.64 22.57 -2.30
N ARG A 210 -12.21 22.79 -3.55
CA ARG A 210 -12.65 21.97 -4.68
C ARG A 210 -11.75 20.75 -4.87
N LYS A 211 -12.35 19.56 -4.97
CA LYS A 211 -11.60 18.37 -5.37
C LYS A 211 -10.98 18.55 -6.78
N PRO A 212 -9.69 18.26 -6.99
CA PRO A 212 -9.06 18.29 -8.31
C PRO A 212 -9.72 17.30 -9.30
N ASP A 213 -9.91 17.71 -10.55
CA ASP A 213 -10.60 16.93 -11.59
C ASP A 213 -9.66 16.23 -12.59
N LEU A 214 -8.41 15.95 -12.19
CA LEU A 214 -7.37 15.27 -12.97
C LEU A 214 -7.05 15.92 -14.34
N LYS A 215 -7.34 17.21 -14.52
CA LYS A 215 -7.06 17.96 -15.75
C LYS A 215 -5.76 18.76 -15.67
N CYS A 216 -5.19 19.01 -16.84
CA CYS A 216 -4.09 19.94 -17.01
C CYS A 216 -4.58 21.38 -16.82
N LEU A 217 -3.96 22.11 -15.90
CA LEU A 217 -4.35 23.46 -15.49
C LEU A 217 -3.15 24.43 -15.43
N LEU A 218 -2.10 24.12 -16.21
CA LEU A 218 -0.96 24.99 -16.42
C LEU A 218 -1.32 26.11 -17.39
N ASP A 219 -0.82 27.31 -17.12
CA ASP A 219 -0.87 28.41 -18.08
C ASP A 219 0.26 28.30 -19.13
N GLN A 220 0.33 29.30 -20.01
CA GLN A 220 1.35 29.42 -21.05
C GLN A 220 2.79 29.56 -20.50
N ASN A 221 2.96 29.94 -19.23
CA ASN A 221 4.24 30.05 -18.56
C ASN A 221 4.58 28.79 -17.75
N GLY A 222 3.72 27.76 -17.80
CA GLY A 222 3.90 26.51 -17.06
C GLY A 222 3.49 26.60 -15.58
N GLU A 223 2.81 27.66 -15.14
CA GLU A 223 2.39 27.82 -13.73
C GLU A 223 1.00 27.22 -13.46
N TYR A 224 0.84 26.54 -12.34
CA TYR A 224 -0.45 25.99 -11.92
C TYR A 224 -1.38 27.06 -11.37
N THR A 225 -2.39 27.43 -12.17
CA THR A 225 -3.26 28.60 -11.90
C THR A 225 -4.43 28.34 -10.95
N LYS A 226 -4.73 27.08 -10.62
CA LYS A 226 -5.90 26.71 -9.79
C LYS A 226 -5.54 26.22 -8.39
N SER A 227 -4.30 26.45 -7.95
CA SER A 227 -3.79 26.03 -6.65
C SER A 227 -4.61 26.52 -5.45
N LEU A 228 -5.13 27.75 -5.49
CA LEU A 228 -5.97 28.32 -4.41
C LEU A 228 -7.47 28.01 -4.56
N ILE A 229 -7.87 27.30 -5.61
CA ILE A 229 -9.27 26.93 -5.86
C ILE A 229 -9.46 25.44 -5.56
N ASN A 230 -8.54 24.62 -6.05
CA ASN A 230 -8.54 23.19 -5.87
C ASN A 230 -7.72 22.81 -4.64
N ASP A 231 -8.28 21.93 -3.82
CA ASP A 231 -7.58 21.25 -2.74
C ASP A 231 -6.39 20.42 -3.28
N TYR A 232 -5.52 19.92 -2.40
CA TYR A 232 -4.50 18.96 -2.81
C TYR A 232 -5.16 17.65 -3.29
N PRO A 233 -4.53 16.91 -4.21
CA PRO A 233 -5.08 15.64 -4.65
C PRO A 233 -4.90 14.55 -3.60
N ALA A 234 -5.84 13.61 -3.59
CA ALA A 234 -5.72 12.41 -2.77
C ALA A 234 -4.71 11.42 -3.38
N LEU A 235 -4.13 10.53 -2.56
CA LEU A 235 -3.11 9.59 -3.01
C LEU A 235 -3.63 8.59 -4.06
N ASP A 236 -4.92 8.23 -4.01
CA ASP A 236 -5.58 7.38 -5.01
C ASP A 236 -5.70 8.09 -6.37
N GLN A 237 -5.89 9.41 -6.40
CA GLN A 237 -5.86 10.22 -7.61
C GLN A 237 -4.47 10.19 -8.27
N ILE A 238 -3.42 10.21 -7.44
CA ILE A 238 -2.04 10.09 -7.92
C ILE A 238 -1.75 8.67 -8.42
N GLU A 239 -2.12 7.62 -7.69
CA GLU A 239 -1.99 6.23 -8.13
C GLU A 239 -2.67 6.01 -9.48
N PHE A 240 -3.92 6.47 -9.60
CA PHE A 240 -4.69 6.34 -10.84
C PHE A 240 -3.99 7.04 -12.01
N ALA A 241 -3.49 8.26 -11.78
CA ALA A 241 -2.79 9.03 -12.80
C ALA A 241 -1.44 8.41 -13.19
N LEU A 242 -0.70 7.83 -12.24
CA LEU A 242 0.54 7.08 -12.51
C LEU A 242 0.27 5.86 -13.37
N ARG A 243 -0.72 5.05 -12.98
CA ARG A 243 -1.15 3.86 -13.74
C ARG A 243 -1.60 4.21 -15.14
N LYS A 244 -2.48 5.20 -15.28
CA LYS A 244 -3.04 5.62 -16.57
C LYS A 244 -1.94 6.09 -17.54
N ASN A 245 -0.94 6.80 -17.03
CA ASN A 245 0.12 7.39 -17.86
C ASN A 245 1.39 6.52 -17.96
N LYS A 246 1.43 5.40 -17.22
CA LYS A 246 2.59 4.51 -17.05
C LYS A 246 3.85 5.24 -16.62
N VAL A 247 3.71 6.03 -15.55
CA VAL A 247 4.80 6.83 -14.96
C VAL A 247 5.15 6.26 -13.59
N ASN A 248 6.43 6.23 -13.27
CA ASN A 248 6.95 5.81 -11.96
C ASN A 248 7.57 6.98 -11.21
N ILE A 249 7.59 6.93 -9.88
CA ILE A 249 8.16 7.98 -9.02
C ILE A 249 9.36 7.42 -8.25
N ILE A 250 10.44 8.19 -8.18
CA ILE A 250 11.55 7.99 -7.25
C ILE A 250 11.47 9.10 -6.20
N PHE A 251 11.10 8.77 -4.97
CA PHE A 251 11.20 9.66 -3.82
C PHE A 251 12.62 9.59 -3.25
N ALA A 252 13.37 10.67 -3.38
CA ALA A 252 14.72 10.83 -2.82
C ALA A 252 14.62 11.67 -1.54
N VAL A 253 14.42 11.01 -0.41
CA VAL A 253 14.04 11.64 0.86
C VAL A 253 15.27 11.90 1.69
N LYS A 254 15.51 13.16 2.06
CA LYS A 254 16.72 13.55 2.80
C LYS A 254 16.73 13.07 4.25
N THR A 255 15.58 13.15 4.91
CA THR A 255 15.49 12.95 6.36
C THR A 255 15.07 11.51 6.68
N LEU A 256 15.94 10.74 7.35
CA LEU A 256 15.65 9.35 7.78
C LEU A 256 14.34 9.22 8.58
N SER A 257 14.03 10.17 9.47
CA SER A 257 12.78 10.15 10.25
C SER A 257 11.53 10.27 9.38
N LYS A 258 11.62 10.96 8.24
CA LYS A 258 10.53 11.11 7.27
C LYS A 258 10.46 9.96 6.26
N MET A 259 11.50 9.13 6.14
CA MET A 259 11.49 7.99 5.19
C MET A 259 10.36 7.00 5.47
N HIS A 260 10.03 6.75 6.74
CA HIS A 260 8.92 5.85 7.10
C HIS A 260 7.58 6.31 6.52
N TYR A 261 7.33 7.62 6.44
CA TYR A 261 6.13 8.18 5.82
C TYR A 261 6.06 7.81 4.32
N TYR A 262 7.14 8.04 3.57
CA TYR A 262 7.19 7.71 2.14
C TYR A 262 7.17 6.20 1.87
N LEU A 263 7.83 5.40 2.73
CA LEU A 263 7.81 3.94 2.65
C LEU A 263 6.41 3.38 2.86
N ASN A 264 5.69 3.84 3.89
CA ASN A 264 4.31 3.43 4.15
C ASN A 264 3.38 3.85 3.00
N MET A 265 3.48 5.10 2.54
CA MET A 265 2.71 5.60 1.40
C MET A 265 2.93 4.74 0.14
N THR A 266 4.19 4.39 -0.14
CA THR A 266 4.58 3.56 -1.28
C THR A 266 4.11 2.11 -1.12
N ARG A 267 4.23 1.56 0.09
CA ARG A 267 3.83 0.19 0.39
C ARG A 267 2.32 0.02 0.38
N ASP A 268 1.54 1.01 0.80
CA ASP A 268 0.10 0.81 1.04
C ASP A 268 -0.74 1.32 -0.14
N THR A 269 -0.37 2.48 -0.72
CA THR A 269 -1.17 3.15 -1.77
C THR A 269 -0.49 3.16 -3.14
N LEU A 270 0.76 3.60 -3.25
CA LEU A 270 1.46 3.75 -4.54
C LEU A 270 2.17 2.45 -4.99
N LYS A 271 1.59 1.29 -4.65
CA LYS A 271 2.21 -0.04 -4.75
C LYS A 271 2.85 -0.31 -6.11
N GLY A 272 4.18 -0.38 -6.11
CA GLY A 272 5.00 -0.68 -7.29
C GLY A 272 4.96 0.37 -8.40
N TYR A 273 4.49 1.59 -8.12
CA TYR A 273 4.69 2.78 -8.98
C TYR A 273 5.67 3.77 -8.36
N ALA A 274 6.05 3.57 -7.10
CA ALA A 274 7.01 4.40 -6.40
C ALA A 274 8.18 3.58 -5.84
N PHE A 275 9.35 4.21 -5.78
CA PHE A 275 10.56 3.72 -5.14
C PHE A 275 11.05 4.82 -4.18
N VAL A 276 11.46 4.43 -2.97
CA VAL A 276 11.93 5.37 -1.95
C VAL A 276 13.39 5.08 -1.67
N GLY A 277 14.21 6.13 -1.65
CA GLY A 277 15.61 6.04 -1.25
C GLY A 277 16.04 7.23 -0.41
N GLU A 278 17.02 7.00 0.45
CA GLU A 278 17.63 8.03 1.28
C GLU A 278 18.50 8.96 0.41
N LEU A 279 18.21 10.25 0.43
CA LEU A 279 19.08 11.28 -0.15
C LEU A 279 20.07 11.74 0.92
N GLN A 280 21.37 11.58 0.66
CA GLN A 280 22.39 12.01 1.62
C GLN A 280 22.37 13.53 1.81
N GLU A 281 22.91 14.00 2.93
CA GLU A 281 22.97 15.44 3.28
C GLU A 281 23.61 16.31 2.19
N ASP A 282 24.61 15.74 1.50
CA ASP A 282 25.32 16.39 0.39
C ASP A 282 24.71 16.10 -0.99
N ALA A 283 23.58 15.37 -1.06
CA ALA A 283 22.91 14.96 -2.29
C ALA A 283 23.81 14.23 -3.32
N THR A 284 24.99 13.74 -2.92
CA THR A 284 25.96 13.12 -3.85
C THR A 284 25.49 11.79 -4.41
N ASN A 285 24.66 11.08 -3.66
CA ASN A 285 24.12 9.77 -4.04
C ASN A 285 22.88 9.83 -4.95
N ILE A 286 22.40 11.02 -5.36
CA ILE A 286 21.17 11.14 -6.16
C ILE A 286 21.22 10.36 -7.48
N VAL A 287 22.40 10.25 -8.09
CA VAL A 287 22.57 9.50 -9.34
C VAL A 287 22.50 7.98 -9.11
N ASP A 288 22.98 7.52 -7.96
CA ASP A 288 22.82 6.13 -7.52
C ASP A 288 21.33 5.82 -7.21
N LEU A 289 20.60 6.75 -6.61
CA LEU A 289 19.15 6.61 -6.41
C LEU A 289 18.38 6.49 -7.72
N ILE A 290 18.71 7.30 -8.73
CA ILE A 290 18.12 7.18 -10.07
C ILE A 290 18.41 5.79 -10.65
N THR A 291 19.64 5.32 -10.50
CA THR A 291 20.08 4.01 -11.02
C THR A 291 19.31 2.87 -10.35
N LYS A 292 19.24 2.87 -9.02
CA LYS A 292 18.50 1.87 -8.23
C LYS A 292 17.00 1.89 -8.54
N GLY A 293 16.40 3.07 -8.59
CA GLY A 293 14.99 3.23 -8.95
C GLY A 293 14.70 2.77 -10.37
N TYR A 294 15.56 3.10 -11.34
CA TYR A 294 15.45 2.62 -12.72
C TYR A 294 15.43 1.09 -12.78
N TYR A 295 16.39 0.41 -12.15
CA TYR A 295 16.43 -1.05 -12.16
C TYR A 295 15.28 -1.68 -11.38
N ASN A 296 14.83 -1.06 -10.27
CA ASN A 296 13.64 -1.51 -9.55
C ASN A 296 12.41 -1.61 -10.47
N PHE A 297 12.19 -0.61 -11.34
CA PHE A 297 11.07 -0.61 -12.28
C PHE A 297 11.35 -1.41 -13.56
N ALA A 298 12.60 -1.48 -14.02
CA ALA A 298 12.96 -2.19 -15.25
C ALA A 298 12.98 -3.71 -15.07
N GLN A 299 13.40 -4.17 -13.89
CA GLN A 299 13.57 -5.59 -13.58
C GLN A 299 12.34 -6.20 -12.88
N THR A 300 11.37 -5.38 -12.51
CA THR A 300 10.06 -5.82 -12.01
C THR A 300 9.04 -5.67 -13.13
N VAL A 301 8.65 -6.80 -13.73
CA VAL A 301 7.70 -6.85 -14.83
C VAL A 301 6.37 -7.35 -14.29
N SER A 302 5.31 -6.62 -14.62
CA SER A 302 3.96 -6.98 -14.21
C SER A 302 3.00 -6.80 -15.37
N PHE A 303 2.23 -7.83 -15.65
CA PHE A 303 1.19 -7.79 -16.67
C PHE A 303 -0.19 -7.63 -16.06
N MET A 304 -1.02 -6.87 -16.76
CA MET A 304 -2.42 -6.68 -16.44
C MET A 304 -3.26 -6.77 -17.71
N MET A 305 -4.53 -7.08 -17.53
CA MET A 305 -5.51 -7.15 -18.60
C MET A 305 -6.80 -6.52 -18.09
N ASN A 306 -7.21 -5.41 -18.71
CA ASN A 306 -8.44 -4.74 -18.32
C ASN A 306 -9.64 -5.50 -18.92
N THR A 307 -10.51 -6.02 -18.06
CA THR A 307 -11.74 -6.72 -18.44
C THR A 307 -12.99 -6.05 -17.87
N THR A 308 -12.91 -4.79 -17.45
CA THR A 308 -14.07 -4.05 -16.90
C THR A 308 -15.26 -4.01 -17.88
N GLU A 309 -15.01 -3.94 -19.18
CA GLU A 309 -16.07 -3.97 -20.21
C GLU A 309 -16.47 -5.41 -20.63
N GLN A 310 -15.75 -6.43 -20.14
CA GLN A 310 -15.94 -7.85 -20.47
C GLN A 310 -16.00 -8.71 -19.21
N GLU A 311 -16.92 -8.39 -18.28
CA GLU A 311 -17.08 -9.07 -16.98
C GLU A 311 -17.36 -10.59 -17.10
N TYR A 312 -17.77 -11.03 -18.28
CA TYR A 312 -18.01 -12.43 -18.64
C TYR A 312 -16.75 -13.22 -18.99
N ILE A 313 -15.56 -12.60 -18.94
CA ILE A 313 -14.27 -13.27 -19.13
C ILE A 313 -13.52 -13.27 -17.80
N ASP A 314 -13.18 -14.47 -17.32
CA ASP A 314 -12.26 -14.67 -16.21
C ASP A 314 -10.82 -14.73 -16.73
N VAL A 315 -9.89 -14.08 -16.03
CA VAL A 315 -8.48 -13.97 -16.42
C VAL A 315 -7.60 -14.43 -15.27
N LYS A 316 -6.68 -15.36 -15.58
CA LYS A 316 -5.60 -15.76 -14.66
C LYS A 316 -4.25 -15.65 -15.34
N PHE A 317 -3.24 -15.21 -14.59
CA PHE A 317 -1.88 -15.13 -15.08
C PHE A 317 -1.02 -16.21 -14.47
N PHE A 318 -0.14 -16.76 -15.29
CA PHE A 318 0.90 -17.66 -14.85
C PHE A 318 2.23 -17.24 -15.44
N ALA A 319 3.32 -17.37 -14.67
CA ALA A 319 4.65 -17.00 -15.11
C ALA A 319 5.68 -18.07 -14.75
N ASP A 320 6.64 -18.29 -15.66
CA ASP A 320 7.86 -19.06 -15.44
C ASP A 320 9.04 -18.08 -15.33
N CYS A 321 9.12 -17.38 -14.18
CA CYS A 321 10.16 -16.37 -13.95
C CYS A 321 11.57 -16.94 -13.91
N SER A 322 11.73 -18.26 -13.70
CA SER A 322 13.03 -18.93 -13.58
C SER A 322 13.45 -19.66 -14.86
N ASN A 323 12.60 -19.70 -15.89
CA ASN A 323 12.81 -20.49 -17.11
C ASN A 323 13.06 -21.98 -16.84
N LEU A 324 12.45 -22.52 -15.79
CA LEU A 324 12.56 -23.94 -15.44
C LEU A 324 11.41 -24.78 -16.00
N GLY A 325 10.49 -24.14 -16.74
CA GLY A 325 9.25 -24.75 -17.22
C GLY A 325 8.14 -24.83 -16.16
N ILE A 326 8.37 -24.26 -14.97
CA ILE A 326 7.43 -24.27 -13.84
C ILE A 326 6.65 -22.95 -13.85
N TYR A 327 5.33 -23.04 -13.96
CA TYR A 327 4.45 -21.88 -14.04
C TYR A 327 3.72 -21.68 -12.70
N ASN A 328 4.00 -20.58 -12.03
CA ASN A 328 3.29 -20.17 -10.82
C ASN A 328 2.13 -19.23 -11.20
N GLU A 329 1.02 -19.26 -10.45
CA GLU A 329 -0.11 -18.33 -10.64
C GLU A 329 0.29 -16.92 -10.16
N THR A 330 0.93 -16.16 -11.05
CA THR A 330 1.39 -14.79 -10.82
C THR A 330 1.45 -14.06 -12.16
N SER A 331 1.20 -12.74 -12.14
CA SER A 331 1.44 -11.85 -13.27
C SER A 331 2.77 -11.09 -13.17
N ILE A 332 3.55 -11.35 -12.11
CA ILE A 332 4.72 -10.56 -11.73
C ILE A 332 5.97 -11.43 -11.70
N CYS A 333 7.05 -10.92 -12.29
CA CYS A 333 8.41 -11.45 -12.13
C CYS A 333 9.35 -10.34 -11.66
N TYR A 334 10.25 -10.68 -10.73
CA TYR A 334 11.24 -9.78 -10.13
C TYR A 334 12.65 -10.12 -10.59
N GLY A 335 13.55 -9.13 -10.49
CA GLY A 335 14.99 -9.33 -10.73
C GLY A 335 15.31 -9.82 -12.15
N LEU A 336 14.49 -9.42 -13.13
CA LEU A 336 14.71 -9.82 -14.52
C LEU A 336 15.94 -9.12 -15.10
N ASP A 337 16.83 -9.92 -15.66
CA ASP A 337 17.94 -9.52 -16.50
C ASP A 337 17.53 -9.54 -17.99
N ASN A 338 18.48 -9.48 -18.91
CA ASN A 338 18.23 -9.50 -20.36
C ASN A 338 17.86 -10.90 -20.90
N ARG A 339 17.22 -11.74 -20.09
CA ARG A 339 16.74 -13.07 -20.51
C ARG A 339 15.28 -13.02 -20.93
N GLU A 340 14.90 -14.01 -21.72
CA GLU A 340 13.51 -14.23 -22.10
C GLU A 340 12.76 -14.86 -20.94
N VAL A 341 11.52 -14.46 -20.69
CA VAL A 341 10.68 -14.96 -19.60
C VAL A 341 9.32 -15.32 -20.18
N ASN A 342 8.81 -16.48 -19.82
CA ASN A 342 7.56 -16.98 -20.38
C ASN A 342 6.38 -16.76 -19.45
N PHE A 343 5.29 -16.27 -20.02
CA PHE A 343 4.02 -16.03 -19.36
C PHE A 343 2.90 -16.77 -20.07
N LYS A 344 1.84 -17.05 -19.34
CA LYS A 344 0.57 -17.56 -19.85
C LYS A 344 -0.55 -16.73 -19.25
N VAL A 345 -1.42 -16.19 -20.10
CA VAL A 345 -2.71 -15.67 -19.66
C VAL A 345 -3.79 -16.69 -20.00
N GLN A 346 -4.49 -17.16 -18.99
CA GLN A 346 -5.62 -18.07 -19.11
C GLN A 346 -6.91 -17.26 -19.17
N LEU A 347 -7.68 -17.48 -20.22
CA LEU A 347 -8.97 -16.84 -20.45
C LEU A 347 -10.07 -17.88 -20.34
N THR A 348 -11.10 -17.58 -19.54
CA THR A 348 -12.29 -18.45 -19.40
C THR A 348 -13.56 -17.64 -19.58
N ALA A 349 -14.34 -17.94 -20.62
CA ALA A 349 -15.64 -17.31 -20.81
C ALA A 349 -16.67 -17.90 -19.82
N LYS A 350 -17.15 -17.11 -18.85
CA LYS A 350 -18.20 -17.46 -17.89
C LYS A 350 -19.54 -17.65 -18.60
N HIS A 351 -19.87 -16.74 -19.50
CA HIS A 351 -21.00 -16.85 -20.44
C HIS A 351 -20.63 -16.23 -21.79
N ILE A 352 -21.43 -16.49 -22.81
CA ILE A 352 -21.23 -15.94 -24.15
C ILE A 352 -22.12 -14.70 -24.26
N PRO A 353 -21.56 -13.51 -24.59
CA PRO A 353 -22.36 -12.30 -24.76
C PRO A 353 -23.34 -12.44 -25.95
N GLU A 354 -24.58 -11.98 -25.77
CA GLU A 354 -25.63 -12.11 -26.80
C GLU A 354 -25.45 -11.13 -27.97
N HIS A 355 -24.90 -9.94 -27.69
CA HIS A 355 -24.82 -8.83 -28.63
C HIS A 355 -23.46 -8.67 -29.33
N THR A 356 -22.45 -9.44 -28.89
CA THR A 356 -21.08 -9.30 -29.37
C THR A 356 -20.51 -10.66 -29.73
N GLN A 357 -20.02 -10.82 -30.96
CA GLN A 357 -19.36 -12.07 -31.39
C GLN A 357 -17.85 -12.04 -31.21
N ARG A 358 -17.28 -10.83 -31.02
CA ARG A 358 -15.85 -10.59 -30.95
C ARG A 358 -15.50 -9.47 -29.98
N ASP A 359 -14.46 -9.70 -29.18
CA ASP A 359 -13.85 -8.66 -28.34
C ASP A 359 -12.37 -8.49 -28.67
N THR A 360 -11.82 -7.35 -28.24
CA THR A 360 -10.38 -7.11 -28.30
C THR A 360 -9.90 -6.69 -26.93
N LEU A 361 -9.01 -7.49 -26.38
CA LEU A 361 -8.42 -7.28 -25.07
C LEU A 361 -6.92 -7.05 -25.22
N TYR A 362 -6.31 -6.45 -24.19
CA TYR A 362 -4.88 -6.15 -24.20
C TYR A 362 -4.22 -6.71 -22.95
N VAL A 363 -3.18 -7.50 -23.15
CA VAL A 363 -2.23 -7.82 -22.10
C VAL A 363 -1.18 -6.71 -22.13
N GLU A 364 -1.16 -5.89 -21.09
CA GLU A 364 -0.32 -4.69 -21.03
C GLU A 364 0.73 -4.83 -19.94
N GLU A 365 1.96 -4.39 -20.23
CA GLU A 365 2.98 -4.21 -19.20
C GLU A 365 2.65 -2.96 -18.36
N LYS A 366 2.87 -3.04 -17.06
CA LYS A 366 2.50 -1.99 -16.09
C LYS A 366 3.24 -0.66 -16.31
N ASN A 367 4.54 -0.73 -16.59
CA ASN A 367 5.49 0.38 -16.56
C ASN A 367 5.82 0.94 -17.95
N ILE A 368 5.53 0.23 -19.04
CA ILE A 368 5.82 0.65 -20.42
C ILE A 368 4.64 0.42 -21.36
N ASN A 369 4.61 1.14 -22.48
CA ASN A 369 3.53 1.07 -23.48
C ASN A 369 3.66 -0.12 -24.45
N GLU A 370 4.14 -1.27 -23.95
CA GLU A 370 4.17 -2.53 -24.67
C GLU A 370 2.90 -3.34 -24.36
N LYS A 371 2.34 -3.97 -25.39
CA LYS A 371 1.13 -4.79 -25.23
C LYS A 371 1.04 -5.93 -26.24
N LEU A 372 0.41 -7.01 -25.81
CA LEU A 372 -0.10 -8.07 -26.68
C LEU A 372 -1.60 -7.84 -26.91
N THR A 373 -2.00 -7.77 -28.18
CA THR A 373 -3.41 -7.69 -28.57
C THR A 373 -4.01 -9.09 -28.63
N VAL A 374 -5.11 -9.30 -27.92
CA VAL A 374 -5.84 -10.57 -27.85
C VAL A 374 -7.22 -10.36 -28.44
N ASN A 375 -7.40 -10.78 -29.68
CA ASN A 375 -8.70 -10.80 -30.34
C ASN A 375 -9.45 -12.06 -29.89
N VAL A 376 -10.63 -11.90 -29.31
CA VAL A 376 -11.45 -13.00 -28.80
C VAL A 376 -12.62 -13.24 -29.75
N GLU A 377 -12.83 -14.50 -30.15
CA GLU A 377 -14.00 -14.97 -30.90
C GLU A 377 -14.76 -15.98 -30.05
N TYR A 378 -16.04 -15.74 -29.79
CA TYR A 378 -16.85 -16.69 -29.03
C TYR A 378 -17.34 -17.82 -29.90
N VAL A 379 -17.03 -19.04 -29.49
CA VAL A 379 -17.51 -20.25 -30.16
C VAL A 379 -18.91 -20.56 -29.60
N SER A 380 -19.94 -20.02 -30.28
CA SER A 380 -21.33 -20.04 -29.81
C SER A 380 -22.28 -20.89 -30.66
N SER A 381 -21.79 -21.64 -31.64
CA SER A 381 -22.65 -22.46 -32.49
C SER A 381 -22.03 -23.83 -32.80
N CYS A 382 -22.80 -24.88 -32.51
CA CYS A 382 -22.63 -26.13 -33.23
C CYS A 382 -23.11 -25.89 -34.67
N GLN A 383 -22.35 -26.32 -35.68
CA GLN A 383 -22.67 -26.09 -37.11
C GLN A 383 -23.98 -26.77 -37.56
N CYS A 384 -24.56 -27.65 -36.75
CA CYS A 384 -25.86 -28.27 -36.96
C CYS A 384 -27.06 -27.30 -36.93
N SER A 385 -26.88 -26.04 -36.52
CA SER A 385 -27.94 -25.01 -36.57
C SER A 385 -28.30 -24.56 -37.99
N ASN A 386 -27.43 -24.76 -38.98
CA ASN A 386 -27.69 -24.42 -40.38
C ASN A 386 -28.41 -25.54 -41.15
N TYR A 387 -28.62 -26.70 -40.52
CA TYR A 387 -29.41 -27.79 -41.08
C TYR A 387 -30.90 -27.50 -40.80
N LYS A 388 -31.52 -26.66 -41.63
CA LYS A 388 -32.99 -26.66 -41.77
C LYS A 388 -33.40 -27.91 -42.56
N ASP A 389 -33.25 -29.08 -41.94
CA ASP A 389 -34.00 -30.25 -42.39
C ASP A 389 -35.47 -30.05 -41.98
N ASP A 390 -36.38 -30.68 -42.71
CA ASP A 390 -37.84 -30.79 -42.48
C ASP A 390 -38.20 -31.48 -41.13
N GLY A 391 -37.50 -31.15 -40.05
CA GLY A 391 -37.55 -31.74 -38.70
C GLY A 391 -38.85 -31.50 -37.94
N ASN A 392 -39.81 -30.77 -38.53
CA ASN A 392 -41.17 -30.64 -37.99
C ASN A 392 -41.91 -32.00 -37.91
N LYS A 393 -41.40 -33.07 -38.56
CA LYS A 393 -41.96 -34.42 -38.45
C LYS A 393 -41.46 -35.25 -37.27
N PHE A 394 -40.33 -34.90 -36.65
CA PHE A 394 -39.74 -35.69 -35.56
C PHE A 394 -39.98 -35.06 -34.18
N CYS A 395 -40.00 -33.72 -34.09
CA CYS A 395 -40.30 -32.99 -32.87
C CYS A 395 -41.74 -32.46 -32.95
N GLY A 396 -42.71 -33.20 -32.40
CA GLY A 396 -44.14 -32.91 -32.56
C GLY A 396 -44.49 -31.47 -32.19
N HIS A 397 -44.28 -31.11 -30.92
CA HIS A 397 -44.48 -29.76 -30.39
C HIS A 397 -43.16 -29.12 -29.96
N GLY A 398 -42.20 -29.02 -30.89
CA GLY A 398 -40.88 -28.50 -30.57
C GLY A 398 -40.07 -28.15 -31.81
N THR A 399 -38.88 -27.62 -31.58
CA THR A 399 -37.91 -27.35 -32.64
C THR A 399 -36.78 -28.36 -32.59
N TYR A 400 -36.49 -29.01 -33.72
CA TYR A 400 -35.34 -29.90 -33.82
C TYR A 400 -34.07 -29.09 -33.99
N ARG A 401 -33.09 -29.28 -33.10
CA ARG A 401 -31.74 -28.71 -33.25
C ARG A 401 -30.71 -29.75 -32.84
N CYS A 402 -29.75 -30.01 -33.73
CA CYS A 402 -28.56 -30.79 -33.39
C CYS A 402 -28.81 -32.19 -32.80
N GLY A 403 -29.79 -32.94 -33.33
CA GLY A 403 -30.07 -34.30 -32.86
C GLY A 403 -31.07 -34.42 -31.70
N ARG A 404 -31.61 -33.31 -31.21
CA ARG A 404 -32.56 -33.27 -30.09
C ARG A 404 -33.72 -32.31 -30.37
N CYS A 405 -34.88 -32.62 -29.81
CA CYS A 405 -36.04 -31.75 -29.81
C CYS A 405 -36.01 -30.79 -28.62
N TYR A 406 -36.27 -29.51 -28.89
CA TYR A 406 -36.48 -28.46 -27.91
C TYR A 406 -37.97 -28.15 -27.87
N CYS A 407 -38.65 -28.64 -26.83
CA CYS A 407 -40.11 -28.60 -26.75
C CYS A 407 -40.61 -27.19 -26.45
N GLN A 408 -41.76 -26.86 -27.04
CA GLN A 408 -42.50 -25.65 -26.72
C GLN A 408 -43.04 -25.75 -25.28
N GLU A 409 -43.35 -24.61 -24.69
CA GLU A 409 -43.92 -24.54 -23.36
C GLU A 409 -45.19 -25.43 -23.27
N GLY A 410 -45.28 -26.23 -22.21
CA GLY A 410 -46.35 -27.22 -22.06
C GLY A 410 -46.08 -28.59 -22.73
N TRP A 411 -44.88 -28.87 -23.25
CA TRP A 411 -44.53 -30.16 -23.86
C TRP A 411 -43.19 -30.73 -23.39
N SER A 412 -43.08 -32.05 -23.24
CA SER A 412 -41.88 -32.80 -22.85
C SER A 412 -41.67 -34.06 -23.69
N GLY A 413 -40.64 -34.83 -23.33
CA GLY A 413 -40.26 -36.07 -24.02
C GLY A 413 -39.23 -35.84 -25.13
N SER A 414 -38.53 -36.92 -25.51
CA SER A 414 -37.41 -36.87 -26.46
C SER A 414 -37.78 -36.35 -27.87
N ASN A 415 -39.07 -36.38 -28.20
CA ASN A 415 -39.70 -35.98 -29.46
C ASN A 415 -40.78 -34.88 -29.25
N CYS A 416 -40.91 -34.31 -28.05
CA CYS A 416 -41.93 -33.31 -27.72
C CYS A 416 -43.36 -33.77 -28.01
N SER A 417 -43.67 -35.05 -27.75
CA SER A 417 -45.02 -35.60 -27.92
C SER A 417 -45.79 -35.73 -26.60
N GLU A 418 -45.15 -35.46 -25.45
CA GLU A 418 -45.81 -35.52 -24.15
C GLU A 418 -46.33 -34.13 -23.79
N ASN A 419 -47.59 -34.02 -23.44
CA ASN A 419 -48.19 -32.75 -23.03
C ASN A 419 -48.08 -32.59 -21.50
N CYS A 420 -47.40 -31.53 -21.06
CA CYS A 420 -47.22 -31.13 -19.65
C CYS A 420 -48.32 -30.20 -19.11
N GLU A 421 -49.34 -29.82 -19.88
CA GLU A 421 -50.48 -29.07 -19.35
C GLU A 421 -51.38 -29.93 -18.45
N ASN A 422 -51.29 -31.27 -18.57
CA ASN A 422 -52.10 -32.23 -17.80
C ASN A 422 -51.26 -33.38 -17.19
N PHE A 423 -50.06 -33.10 -16.67
CA PHE A 423 -49.29 -34.14 -15.97
C PHE A 423 -49.80 -34.33 -14.52
N ASP A 424 -49.72 -35.57 -14.04
CA ASP A 424 -50.14 -35.89 -12.68
C ASP A 424 -49.06 -35.44 -11.68
N PHE A 425 -49.36 -34.39 -10.90
CA PHE A 425 -48.48 -33.88 -9.83
C PHE A 425 -48.12 -34.95 -8.79
N ARG A 426 -48.84 -36.07 -8.74
CA ARG A 426 -48.49 -37.24 -7.93
C ARG A 426 -47.12 -37.82 -8.28
N SER A 427 -46.63 -37.69 -9.51
CA SER A 427 -45.30 -38.17 -9.92
C SER A 427 -44.14 -37.45 -9.22
N CYS A 428 -44.38 -36.28 -8.63
CA CYS A 428 -43.43 -35.52 -7.82
C CYS A 428 -43.57 -35.76 -6.32
N ARG A 429 -44.38 -36.75 -5.91
CA ARG A 429 -44.50 -37.18 -4.51
C ARG A 429 -43.69 -38.45 -4.30
N SER A 430 -43.02 -38.52 -3.16
CA SER A 430 -42.51 -39.78 -2.66
C SER A 430 -43.66 -40.55 -1.99
N TYR A 431 -43.82 -41.80 -2.38
CA TYR A 431 -44.73 -42.76 -1.75
C TYR A 431 -44.02 -43.67 -0.76
N GLU A 432 -42.73 -43.42 -0.52
CA GLU A 432 -41.93 -44.16 0.47
C GLU A 432 -42.21 -43.67 1.91
N THR A 433 -42.94 -42.56 2.08
CA THR A 433 -43.41 -42.04 3.36
C THR A 433 -44.91 -42.36 3.54
N ASP A 434 -45.35 -42.59 4.78
CA ASP A 434 -46.77 -42.72 5.13
C ASP A 434 -47.18 -41.62 6.14
N PRO A 435 -48.00 -40.63 5.73
CA PRO A 435 -48.62 -40.45 4.40
C PRO A 435 -47.61 -40.06 3.30
N PRO A 436 -47.99 -40.19 2.00
CA PRO A 436 -47.16 -39.76 0.87
C PRO A 436 -46.71 -38.31 0.99
N SER A 437 -45.49 -38.02 0.55
CA SER A 437 -44.89 -36.70 0.70
C SER A 437 -45.69 -35.63 -0.02
N LYS A 438 -45.51 -34.38 0.41
CA LYS A 438 -45.90 -33.23 -0.40
C LYS A 438 -45.07 -33.20 -1.70
N ILE A 439 -45.60 -32.51 -2.71
CA ILE A 439 -44.95 -32.34 -4.02
C ILE A 439 -43.57 -31.73 -3.79
N CYS A 440 -42.52 -32.41 -4.26
CA CYS A 440 -41.12 -32.00 -4.10
C CYS A 440 -40.72 -31.63 -2.67
N PHE A 441 -41.40 -32.21 -1.66
CA PHE A 441 -41.22 -31.87 -0.25
C PHE A 441 -41.34 -30.36 0.07
N GLU A 442 -41.99 -29.58 -0.79
CA GLU A 442 -42.04 -28.10 -0.74
C GLU A 442 -40.67 -27.40 -0.89
N ASN A 443 -39.64 -28.12 -1.34
CA ASN A 443 -38.26 -27.67 -1.46
C ASN A 443 -37.83 -27.45 -2.93
N GLY A 444 -38.80 -27.24 -3.81
CA GLY A 444 -38.57 -27.15 -5.24
C GLY A 444 -39.87 -27.17 -6.04
N ASP A 445 -39.73 -26.91 -7.33
CA ASP A 445 -40.85 -26.87 -8.27
C ASP A 445 -41.02 -28.20 -9.00
N CYS A 446 -42.25 -28.71 -9.05
CA CYS A 446 -42.57 -29.87 -9.87
C CYS A 446 -42.85 -29.45 -11.30
N LYS A 447 -41.95 -29.76 -12.23
CA LYS A 447 -42.07 -29.45 -13.65
C LYS A 447 -42.09 -30.74 -14.47
N CYS A 448 -43.18 -30.95 -15.20
CA CYS A 448 -43.38 -32.13 -16.06
C CYS A 448 -43.13 -33.48 -15.33
N GLY A 449 -43.59 -33.60 -14.07
CA GLY A 449 -43.45 -34.84 -13.29
C GLY A 449 -42.07 -35.08 -12.65
N HIS A 450 -41.17 -34.09 -12.68
CA HIS A 450 -39.88 -34.11 -11.99
C HIS A 450 -39.68 -32.87 -11.11
N CYS A 451 -38.96 -33.03 -10.00
CA CYS A 451 -38.69 -31.94 -9.08
C CYS A 451 -37.40 -31.21 -9.43
N GLU A 452 -37.48 -29.89 -9.58
CA GLU A 452 -36.35 -28.97 -9.64
C GLU A 452 -36.14 -28.38 -8.25
N CYS A 453 -35.08 -28.81 -7.56
CA CYS A 453 -34.85 -28.43 -6.16
C CYS A 453 -34.26 -27.03 -6.03
N GLU A 454 -34.78 -26.27 -5.07
CA GLU A 454 -34.15 -25.03 -4.62
C GLU A 454 -32.91 -25.36 -3.77
N LEU A 455 -31.84 -24.59 -3.90
CA LEU A 455 -30.67 -24.75 -3.03
C LEU A 455 -31.05 -24.40 -1.58
N PRO A 456 -30.66 -25.19 -0.57
CA PRO A 456 -29.64 -26.26 -0.58
C PRO A 456 -30.21 -27.70 -0.68
N TYR A 457 -31.41 -27.90 -1.22
CA TYR A 457 -32.04 -29.22 -1.28
C TYR A 457 -31.63 -30.04 -2.51
N SER A 458 -31.68 -31.37 -2.36
CA SER A 458 -31.25 -32.36 -3.35
C SER A 458 -32.10 -33.64 -3.28
N GLY A 459 -31.94 -34.51 -4.29
CA GLY A 459 -32.68 -35.77 -4.41
C GLY A 459 -33.82 -35.69 -5.44
N LYS A 460 -34.34 -36.87 -5.81
CA LYS A 460 -35.38 -37.01 -6.86
C LYS A 460 -36.65 -36.18 -6.58
N TYR A 461 -36.97 -36.00 -5.31
CA TYR A 461 -38.13 -35.24 -4.84
C TYR A 461 -37.72 -34.08 -3.91
N CYS A 462 -36.46 -33.63 -3.95
CA CYS A 462 -35.92 -32.57 -3.08
C CYS A 462 -36.02 -32.86 -1.57
N GLN A 463 -35.94 -34.14 -1.23
CA GLN A 463 -36.15 -34.63 0.13
C GLN A 463 -34.91 -34.50 1.04
N TYR A 464 -33.74 -34.16 0.50
CA TYR A 464 -32.49 -34.12 1.25
C TYR A 464 -31.89 -32.71 1.27
N GLU A 465 -31.77 -32.12 2.45
CA GLU A 465 -31.07 -30.85 2.65
C GLU A 465 -29.56 -31.07 2.78
N CYS A 466 -28.77 -30.33 2.02
CA CYS A 466 -27.31 -30.40 2.07
C CYS A 466 -26.73 -29.47 3.14
N PRO A 467 -25.69 -29.87 3.88
CA PRO A 467 -24.96 -28.97 4.79
C PRO A 467 -24.45 -27.72 4.07
N PHE A 468 -24.75 -26.54 4.62
CA PHE A 468 -24.39 -25.25 4.03
C PHE A 468 -24.01 -24.20 5.07
N LYS A 469 -23.28 -23.17 4.62
CA LYS A 469 -22.97 -21.97 5.39
C LYS A 469 -23.34 -20.71 4.60
N ARG A 470 -24.02 -19.76 5.26
CA ARG A 470 -24.30 -18.43 4.67
C ARG A 470 -23.18 -17.46 5.03
N ILE A 471 -22.61 -16.82 4.01
CA ILE A 471 -21.64 -15.73 4.16
C ILE A 471 -22.17 -14.54 3.35
N GLY A 472 -22.77 -13.57 4.04
CA GLY A 472 -23.49 -12.48 3.36
C GLY A 472 -24.70 -13.00 2.56
N PRO A 473 -24.88 -12.60 1.28
CA PRO A 473 -25.97 -13.10 0.43
C PRO A 473 -25.70 -14.48 -0.19
N GLU A 474 -24.47 -15.00 -0.10
CA GLU A 474 -24.08 -16.25 -0.76
C GLU A 474 -24.28 -17.48 0.14
N LEU A 475 -24.73 -18.58 -0.49
CA LEU A 475 -24.96 -19.88 0.12
C LEU A 475 -23.85 -20.86 -0.31
N ILE A 476 -22.96 -21.23 0.61
CA ILE A 476 -21.84 -22.15 0.33
C ILE A 476 -22.21 -23.55 0.82
N ILE A 477 -22.44 -24.47 -0.11
CA ILE A 477 -22.80 -25.87 0.16
C ILE A 477 -21.52 -26.72 0.22
N CYS A 478 -21.40 -27.59 1.22
CA CYS A 478 -20.26 -28.52 1.39
C CYS A 478 -18.87 -27.85 1.33
N GLY A 479 -18.72 -26.69 1.97
CA GLY A 479 -17.43 -25.96 2.03
C GLY A 479 -17.01 -25.33 0.70
N GLY A 480 -17.83 -25.48 -0.35
CA GLY A 480 -17.61 -25.00 -1.70
C GLY A 480 -17.17 -26.11 -2.68
N PRO A 481 -17.30 -25.87 -4.00
CA PRO A 481 -17.07 -26.88 -5.03
C PRO A 481 -15.62 -27.41 -5.09
N SER A 482 -14.66 -26.72 -4.47
CA SER A 482 -13.25 -27.13 -4.35
C SER A 482 -12.95 -27.92 -3.07
N LYS A 483 -13.96 -28.21 -2.24
CA LYS A 483 -13.81 -28.93 -0.97
C LYS A 483 -14.77 -30.10 -0.83
N GLY A 484 -15.94 -30.01 -1.46
CA GLY A 484 -16.89 -31.11 -1.50
C GLY A 484 -18.07 -30.83 -2.43
N TYR A 485 -18.87 -31.85 -2.69
CA TYR A 485 -20.15 -31.72 -3.39
C TYR A 485 -21.24 -32.47 -2.63
N CYS A 486 -22.49 -32.03 -2.75
CA CYS A 486 -23.60 -32.69 -2.08
C CYS A 486 -24.14 -33.86 -2.89
N HIS A 487 -24.38 -34.99 -2.22
CA HIS A 487 -25.10 -36.13 -2.76
C HIS A 487 -26.11 -36.65 -1.72
N ASN A 488 -27.40 -36.57 -2.03
CA ASN A 488 -28.51 -37.01 -1.16
C ASN A 488 -28.41 -36.47 0.29
N GLY A 489 -28.12 -35.17 0.43
CA GLY A 489 -28.03 -34.49 1.73
C GLY A 489 -26.74 -34.75 2.50
N ILE A 490 -25.78 -35.49 1.93
CA ILE A 490 -24.48 -35.74 2.54
C ILE A 490 -23.40 -35.07 1.69
N CYS A 491 -22.50 -34.33 2.33
CA CYS A 491 -21.35 -33.76 1.65
C CYS A 491 -20.29 -34.83 1.40
N MET A 492 -19.96 -35.03 0.13
CA MET A 492 -18.85 -35.87 -0.32
C MET A 492 -17.59 -34.98 -0.40
N CYS A 493 -16.71 -35.10 0.59
CA CYS A 493 -15.51 -34.28 0.67
C CYS A 493 -14.44 -34.72 -0.33
N GLN A 494 -13.73 -33.73 -0.87
CA GLN A 494 -12.56 -33.94 -1.71
C GLN A 494 -11.34 -34.27 -0.84
N ASP A 495 -10.35 -34.94 -1.42
CA ASP A 495 -9.13 -35.38 -0.73
C ASP A 495 -8.48 -34.23 0.07
N GLY A 496 -8.18 -34.48 1.35
CA GLY A 496 -7.62 -33.50 2.28
C GLY A 496 -8.64 -32.66 3.05
N PHE A 497 -9.94 -32.94 2.89
CA PHE A 497 -11.03 -32.34 3.66
C PHE A 497 -11.97 -33.38 4.26
N ALA A 498 -12.49 -33.08 5.44
CA ALA A 498 -13.37 -33.95 6.22
C ALA A 498 -14.48 -33.16 6.93
N GLY A 499 -15.30 -33.87 7.70
CA GLY A 499 -16.43 -33.33 8.44
C GLY A 499 -17.72 -33.29 7.62
N GLU A 500 -18.85 -33.07 8.29
CA GLU A 500 -20.18 -33.14 7.68
C GLU A 500 -20.42 -32.10 6.59
N ASP A 501 -19.68 -31.00 6.61
CA ASP A 501 -19.76 -29.90 5.64
C ASP A 501 -18.48 -29.71 4.81
N CYS A 502 -17.51 -30.62 4.90
CA CYS A 502 -16.21 -30.56 4.22
C CYS A 502 -15.38 -29.29 4.47
N THR A 503 -15.62 -28.59 5.59
CA THR A 503 -14.84 -27.40 5.94
C THR A 503 -13.57 -27.72 6.75
N CYS A 504 -13.48 -28.91 7.33
CA CYS A 504 -12.34 -29.34 8.13
C CYS A 504 -11.19 -29.79 7.23
N SER A 505 -10.01 -29.16 7.32
CA SER A 505 -8.82 -29.63 6.60
C SER A 505 -8.14 -30.76 7.37
N GLU A 506 -7.76 -31.82 6.69
CA GLU A 506 -7.00 -32.94 7.26
C GLU A 506 -5.49 -32.65 7.35
N SER A 507 -5.04 -31.48 6.89
CA SER A 507 -3.64 -31.06 7.05
C SER A 507 -3.32 -30.76 8.51
N GLU A 508 -2.07 -31.02 8.92
CA GLU A 508 -1.54 -30.69 10.25
C GLU A 508 -0.44 -29.60 10.18
N SER A 509 -0.22 -29.02 9.00
CA SER A 509 0.90 -28.09 8.75
C SER A 509 0.86 -26.83 9.60
N GLU A 510 -0.33 -26.37 9.99
CA GLU A 510 -0.56 -25.18 10.81
C GLU A 510 -0.65 -25.47 12.31
N CYS A 511 -0.55 -26.75 12.71
CA CYS A 511 -0.59 -27.16 14.11
C CYS A 511 0.76 -27.24 14.78
N SER A 512 1.86 -27.00 14.07
CA SER A 512 3.21 -26.98 14.65
C SER A 512 3.98 -25.76 14.16
N PHE A 513 4.81 -25.15 15.01
CA PHE A 513 5.65 -24.02 14.63
C PHE A 513 6.85 -24.45 13.77
N ASP A 514 7.53 -25.52 14.15
CA ASP A 514 8.76 -26.03 13.51
C ASP A 514 8.57 -27.40 12.84
N GLY A 515 7.37 -27.97 12.93
CA GLY A 515 7.04 -29.29 12.40
C GLY A 515 7.48 -30.45 13.32
N ALA A 516 8.07 -30.18 14.48
CA ALA A 516 8.56 -31.21 15.39
C ALA A 516 7.44 -31.74 16.32
N VAL A 517 6.64 -30.82 16.88
CA VAL A 517 5.60 -31.17 17.87
C VAL A 517 4.29 -30.48 17.51
N LEU A 518 3.22 -31.28 17.38
CA LEU A 518 1.87 -30.77 17.16
C LEU A 518 1.32 -30.17 18.46
N CYS A 519 0.85 -28.93 18.38
CA CYS A 519 0.23 -28.19 19.48
C CYS A 519 1.05 -28.21 20.79
N ASN A 520 2.37 -28.31 20.68
CA ASN A 520 3.32 -28.44 21.78
C ASN A 520 2.95 -29.51 22.83
N GLU A 521 2.25 -30.59 22.44
CA GLU A 521 1.67 -31.61 23.33
C GLU A 521 0.68 -31.07 24.38
N GLN A 522 0.30 -29.80 24.28
CA GLN A 522 -0.65 -29.13 25.16
C GLN A 522 -2.00 -28.91 24.50
N GLY A 523 -2.31 -29.69 23.47
CA GLY A 523 -3.58 -29.66 22.76
C GLY A 523 -3.66 -30.74 21.70
N GLU A 524 -4.79 -30.79 21.02
CA GLU A 524 -5.06 -31.72 19.93
C GLU A 524 -5.21 -30.93 18.63
N CYS A 525 -4.54 -31.36 17.55
CA CYS A 525 -4.72 -30.75 16.23
C CYS A 525 -6.03 -31.24 15.62
N LYS A 526 -6.98 -30.33 15.39
CA LYS A 526 -8.26 -30.61 14.73
C LYS A 526 -8.51 -29.58 13.64
N CYS A 527 -8.78 -30.05 12.42
CA CYS A 527 -9.04 -29.19 11.26
C CYS A 527 -7.90 -28.20 10.96
N ASN A 528 -6.64 -28.67 11.01
CA ASN A 528 -5.43 -27.86 10.86
C ASN A 528 -5.33 -26.69 11.87
N LYS A 529 -5.93 -26.83 13.05
CA LYS A 529 -5.86 -25.86 14.15
C LYS A 529 -5.69 -26.55 15.49
N CYS A 530 -4.90 -25.95 16.37
CA CYS A 530 -4.69 -26.48 17.71
C CYS A 530 -5.86 -26.16 18.65
N ASN A 531 -6.43 -27.20 19.26
CA ASN A 531 -7.37 -27.08 20.36
C ASN A 531 -6.64 -27.32 21.68
N CYS A 532 -6.36 -26.24 22.43
CA CYS A 532 -5.49 -26.29 23.60
C CYS A 532 -6.19 -26.86 24.84
N ASN A 533 -5.43 -27.64 25.62
CA ASN A 533 -5.82 -28.13 26.92
C ASN A 533 -6.03 -26.96 27.90
N GLN A 534 -6.82 -27.19 28.95
CA GLN A 534 -7.12 -26.17 29.95
C GLN A 534 -5.84 -25.60 30.58
N GLY A 535 -5.70 -24.27 30.53
CA GLY A 535 -4.51 -23.56 31.03
C GLY A 535 -3.46 -23.24 29.96
N TYR A 536 -3.67 -23.65 28.71
CA TYR A 536 -2.82 -23.32 27.57
C TYR A 536 -3.57 -22.51 26.52
N THR A 537 -2.87 -21.57 25.89
CA THR A 537 -3.38 -20.68 24.84
C THR A 537 -2.30 -20.39 23.80
N GLY A 538 -2.65 -19.74 22.69
CA GLY A 538 -1.72 -19.46 21.59
C GLY A 538 -2.02 -20.30 20.34
N LYS A 539 -1.41 -19.95 19.21
CA LYS A 539 -1.70 -20.60 17.91
C LYS A 539 -1.32 -22.09 17.93
N TYR A 540 -0.27 -22.42 18.68
CA TYR A 540 0.30 -23.75 18.82
C TYR A 540 0.20 -24.25 20.28
N CYS A 541 -0.67 -23.67 21.11
CA CYS A 541 -0.80 -23.98 22.55
C CYS A 541 0.47 -23.74 23.38
N GLU A 542 1.29 -22.80 22.94
CA GLU A 542 2.61 -22.53 23.51
C GLU A 542 2.58 -21.74 24.83
N LYS A 543 1.48 -21.04 25.15
CA LYS A 543 1.39 -20.13 26.31
C LYS A 543 0.70 -20.80 27.49
N ASN A 544 1.41 -20.96 28.61
CA ASN A 544 0.82 -21.39 29.87
C ASN A 544 0.29 -20.20 30.67
N THR A 545 -1.03 -20.12 30.86
CA THR A 545 -1.68 -18.97 31.52
C THR A 545 -1.46 -18.91 33.02
N GLN A 546 -1.17 -20.04 33.67
CA GLN A 546 -0.94 -20.10 35.12
C GLN A 546 0.49 -19.71 35.50
N LYS A 547 1.47 -20.11 34.68
CA LYS A 547 2.90 -19.91 34.94
C LYS A 547 3.52 -18.74 34.18
N GLN A 548 2.76 -18.07 33.30
CA GLN A 548 3.23 -17.00 32.40
C GLN A 548 4.49 -17.43 31.62
N LYS A 549 4.52 -18.68 31.16
CA LYS A 549 5.63 -19.27 30.43
C LYS A 549 5.21 -19.59 29.01
N ASN A 550 6.11 -19.39 28.07
CA ASN A 550 5.92 -19.74 26.67
C ASN A 550 6.91 -20.86 26.29
N ILE A 551 6.38 -22.01 25.88
CA ILE A 551 7.14 -23.24 25.58
C ILE A 551 8.10 -23.01 24.41
N ILE A 552 7.67 -22.26 23.39
CA ILE A 552 8.52 -21.91 22.23
C ILE A 552 9.67 -21.01 22.69
N CYS A 553 9.40 -20.02 23.56
CA CYS A 553 10.48 -19.21 24.11
C CYS A 553 11.50 -20.08 24.88
N GLU A 554 11.05 -21.00 25.74
CA GLU A 554 11.96 -21.86 26.50
C GLU A 554 12.79 -22.78 25.60
N ALA A 555 12.21 -23.31 24.52
CA ALA A 555 12.89 -24.17 23.56
C ALA A 555 14.02 -23.42 22.83
N TYR A 556 13.77 -22.19 22.37
CA TYR A 556 14.68 -21.45 21.49
C TYR A 556 15.57 -20.43 22.21
N ASN A 557 15.37 -20.18 23.52
CA ASN A 557 16.17 -19.22 24.29
C ASN A 557 17.68 -19.45 24.15
N LYS A 558 18.12 -20.72 24.22
CA LYS A 558 19.55 -21.06 24.14
C LYS A 558 20.11 -20.83 22.73
N ASP A 559 19.33 -21.13 21.70
CA ASP A 559 19.74 -20.98 20.29
C ASP A 559 19.87 -19.50 19.93
N VAL A 560 18.88 -18.68 20.32
CA VAL A 560 18.91 -17.23 20.13
C VAL A 560 20.06 -16.59 20.91
N GLN A 561 20.27 -17.01 22.16
CA GLN A 561 21.36 -16.50 22.99
C GLN A 561 22.74 -16.84 22.39
N ASN A 562 22.93 -18.07 21.88
CA ASN A 562 24.18 -18.47 21.24
C ASN A 562 24.43 -17.68 19.96
N PHE A 563 23.41 -17.55 19.10
CA PHE A 563 23.49 -16.79 17.84
C PHE A 563 23.97 -15.35 18.06
N LEU A 564 23.34 -14.63 19.01
CA LEU A 564 23.66 -13.22 19.29
C LEU A 564 24.89 -12.99 20.19
N THR A 565 25.50 -14.04 20.76
CA THR A 565 26.68 -13.90 21.63
C THR A 565 27.96 -14.44 21.02
N ARG A 566 27.88 -15.43 20.13
CA ARG A 566 29.06 -16.05 19.51
C ARG A 566 29.39 -15.53 18.11
N ASN A 567 28.54 -14.70 17.50
CA ASN A 567 28.63 -14.36 16.07
C ASN A 567 28.75 -15.63 15.20
N ASP A 568 28.06 -16.70 15.61
CA ASP A 568 28.10 -17.97 14.91
C ASP A 568 27.01 -17.95 13.84
N SER A 569 27.41 -17.88 12.58
CA SER A 569 26.52 -17.73 11.42
C SER A 569 25.81 -19.03 11.02
N SER A 570 25.68 -19.97 11.95
CA SER A 570 25.10 -21.29 11.76
C SER A 570 24.19 -21.59 12.93
N SER A 571 22.87 -21.52 12.74
CA SER A 571 21.97 -22.21 13.66
C SER A 571 22.24 -23.71 13.49
N ASP A 572 22.50 -24.45 14.58
CA ASP A 572 22.64 -25.91 14.54
C ASP A 572 21.33 -26.61 14.08
N ASN A 573 20.25 -25.84 13.90
CA ASN A 573 18.95 -26.25 13.39
C ASN A 573 18.75 -25.77 11.95
N ALA A 574 19.02 -26.65 10.97
CA ALA A 574 18.90 -26.37 9.51
C ALA A 574 17.50 -25.97 9.02
N ASN A 575 16.48 -26.00 9.88
CA ASN A 575 15.09 -25.65 9.58
C ASN A 575 14.61 -24.36 10.25
N LEU A 576 15.48 -23.58 10.91
CA LEU A 576 15.13 -22.37 11.65
C LEU A 576 15.98 -21.17 11.20
N ASP A 577 15.31 -20.10 10.75
CA ASP A 577 15.96 -18.85 10.35
C ASP A 577 15.95 -17.85 11.52
N ILE A 578 17.12 -17.58 12.10
CA ILE A 578 17.29 -16.54 13.15
C ILE A 578 17.88 -15.29 12.50
N ILE A 579 17.22 -14.14 12.68
CA ILE A 579 17.62 -12.86 12.09
C ILE A 579 17.97 -11.88 13.23
N ASP A 580 19.16 -11.27 13.15
CA ASP A 580 19.61 -10.24 14.09
C ASP A 580 19.14 -8.84 13.65
N GLU A 581 18.25 -8.23 14.43
CA GLU A 581 17.76 -6.86 14.24
C GLU A 581 18.39 -5.86 15.23
N SER A 582 19.57 -6.15 15.78
CA SER A 582 20.26 -5.26 16.70
C SER A 582 20.62 -3.88 16.11
N SER A 583 20.55 -3.71 14.78
CA SER A 583 20.72 -2.44 14.07
C SER A 583 19.48 -1.54 14.04
N LYS A 584 18.30 -2.04 14.44
CA LYS A 584 17.03 -1.27 14.45
C LYS A 584 16.70 -0.73 15.83
N ASN A 585 15.94 0.38 15.87
CA ASN A 585 15.48 1.01 17.12
C ASN A 585 14.30 0.28 17.78
N GLU A 586 13.50 -0.47 17.01
CA GLU A 586 12.38 -1.30 17.46
C GLU A 586 12.38 -2.64 16.70
N LEU A 587 11.89 -3.69 17.37
CA LEU A 587 11.77 -5.03 16.80
C LEU A 587 10.50 -5.11 15.94
N SER A 588 10.60 -5.47 14.66
CA SER A 588 9.44 -5.45 13.74
C SER A 588 8.55 -6.70 13.87
N CYS A 589 8.02 -6.96 15.05
CA CYS A 589 7.03 -8.02 15.28
C CYS A 589 5.64 -7.55 14.82
N ALA A 590 4.86 -8.43 14.17
CA ALA A 590 3.46 -8.14 13.85
C ALA A 590 2.65 -7.86 15.13
N GLU A 591 1.61 -7.02 15.04
CA GLU A 591 0.84 -6.46 16.18
C GLU A 591 0.13 -7.47 17.12
N ASN A 592 0.32 -8.79 16.93
CA ASN A 592 -0.28 -9.84 17.77
C ASN A 592 0.71 -10.97 18.15
N LEU A 593 2.02 -10.77 17.96
CA LEU A 593 3.04 -11.76 18.33
C LEU A 593 3.58 -11.52 19.74
N ASP A 594 3.77 -12.61 20.49
CA ASP A 594 4.42 -12.55 21.80
C ASP A 594 5.91 -12.26 21.66
N ILE A 595 6.44 -11.50 22.62
CA ILE A 595 7.86 -11.21 22.74
C ILE A 595 8.45 -12.08 23.85
N CYS A 596 9.45 -12.87 23.49
CA CYS A 596 10.29 -13.64 24.40
C CYS A 596 11.43 -12.75 24.94
N HIS A 597 11.73 -12.85 26.23
CA HIS A 597 12.78 -12.08 26.89
C HIS A 597 13.85 -12.99 27.50
N ILE A 598 15.12 -12.64 27.31
CA ILE A 598 16.28 -13.31 27.94
C ILE A 598 17.14 -12.26 28.64
N ASP A 599 17.32 -12.43 29.94
CA ASP A 599 18.26 -11.63 30.73
C ASP A 599 19.69 -12.16 30.57
N ALA A 600 20.56 -11.39 29.92
CA ALA A 600 21.97 -11.71 29.74
C ALA A 600 22.84 -10.74 30.57
N SER A 601 23.18 -11.15 31.80
CA SER A 601 24.04 -10.36 32.69
C SER A 601 25.53 -10.47 32.31
N LYS A 602 26.25 -9.35 32.35
CA LYS A 602 27.72 -9.28 32.24
C LYS A 602 28.27 -8.46 33.41
N ASP A 603 29.50 -8.73 33.84
CA ASP A 603 30.09 -8.14 35.07
C ASP A 603 30.08 -6.59 35.16
N ASN A 604 29.92 -5.86 34.04
CA ASN A 604 29.90 -4.39 33.97
C ASN A 604 28.65 -3.79 33.28
N GLY A 605 27.57 -4.56 33.09
CA GLY A 605 26.32 -4.07 32.50
C GLY A 605 25.27 -5.16 32.31
N TYR A 606 24.00 -4.77 32.11
CA TYR A 606 22.94 -5.73 31.79
C TYR A 606 22.59 -5.66 30.31
N CYS A 607 22.50 -6.82 29.66
CA CYS A 607 21.97 -6.95 28.32
C CYS A 607 20.64 -7.70 28.38
N ILE A 608 19.66 -7.22 27.63
CA ILE A 608 18.36 -7.87 27.45
C ILE A 608 18.30 -8.30 25.99
N ILE A 609 17.96 -9.56 25.75
CA ILE A 609 17.65 -10.06 24.41
C ILE A 609 16.14 -10.19 24.31
N GLU A 610 15.57 -9.61 23.27
CA GLU A 610 14.14 -9.67 22.97
C GLU A 610 13.97 -10.31 21.60
N TYR A 611 13.03 -11.24 21.45
CA TYR A 611 12.75 -11.86 20.17
C TYR A 611 11.30 -12.30 20.02
N CYS A 612 10.83 -12.40 18.78
CA CYS A 612 9.53 -12.96 18.43
C CYS A 612 9.67 -13.99 17.31
N TYR A 613 8.65 -14.82 17.13
CA TYR A 613 8.67 -15.94 16.20
C TYR A 613 7.40 -16.00 15.35
N TYR A 614 7.55 -16.40 14.08
CA TYR A 614 6.43 -16.60 13.15
C TYR A 614 6.83 -17.56 12.02
N LYS A 615 5.86 -18.04 11.24
CA LYS A 615 6.13 -18.77 10.00
C LYS A 615 6.10 -17.82 8.81
N SER A 616 7.12 -17.85 7.96
CA SER A 616 7.16 -17.09 6.72
C SER A 616 6.01 -17.51 5.80
N GLU A 617 5.21 -16.56 5.30
CA GLU A 617 4.11 -16.84 4.36
C GLU A 617 4.63 -17.31 2.99
N ASP A 618 5.81 -16.84 2.59
CA ASP A 618 6.43 -17.19 1.31
C ASP A 618 7.06 -18.59 1.30
N THR A 619 7.62 -19.03 2.42
CA THR A 619 8.43 -20.27 2.49
C THR A 619 7.88 -21.34 3.44
N GLY A 620 6.92 -21.00 4.31
CA GLY A 620 6.39 -21.88 5.35
C GLY A 620 7.37 -22.18 6.49
N ARG A 621 8.58 -21.60 6.48
CA ARG A 621 9.64 -21.87 7.46
C ARG A 621 9.48 -21.06 8.75
N PRO A 622 9.87 -21.61 9.91
CA PRO A 622 9.90 -20.87 11.17
C PRO A 622 11.04 -19.84 11.16
N VAL A 623 10.69 -18.60 11.51
CA VAL A 623 11.59 -17.46 11.58
C VAL A 623 11.56 -16.90 13.00
N ILE A 624 12.74 -16.59 13.54
CA ILE A 624 12.91 -15.85 14.80
C ILE A 624 13.59 -14.51 14.50
N LEU A 625 12.94 -13.41 14.85
CA LEU A 625 13.53 -12.07 14.82
C LEU A 625 14.01 -11.73 16.22
N ALA A 626 15.31 -11.52 16.39
CA ALA A 626 15.91 -11.27 17.69
C ALA A 626 16.74 -9.98 17.72
N ARG A 627 16.76 -9.31 18.87
CA ARG A 627 17.51 -8.07 19.11
C ARG A 627 18.19 -8.12 20.47
N LYS A 628 19.43 -7.62 20.54
CA LYS A 628 20.19 -7.49 21.79
C LYS A 628 20.38 -6.04 22.20
N ILE A 629 19.92 -5.70 23.40
CA ILE A 629 19.99 -4.35 23.96
C ILE A 629 20.93 -4.38 25.18
N CYS A 630 22.08 -3.73 25.11
CA CYS A 630 23.02 -3.64 26.23
C CYS A 630 23.04 -2.24 26.82
N ARG A 631 22.84 -2.12 28.14
CA ARG A 631 22.93 -0.85 28.87
C ARG A 631 24.11 -0.89 29.84
N MET A 632 25.00 0.09 29.72
CA MET A 632 26.09 0.28 30.68
C MET A 632 25.55 1.01 31.91
N ALA A 633 25.83 0.47 33.11
CA ALA A 633 25.57 1.22 34.34
C ALA A 633 26.52 2.43 34.38
N ALA A 634 25.98 3.64 34.48
CA ALA A 634 26.80 4.84 34.65
C ALA A 634 27.68 4.67 35.90
N SER A 635 29.00 4.82 35.76
CA SER A 635 29.91 4.61 36.89
C SER A 635 29.59 5.60 38.02
N VAL A 636 29.56 5.13 39.27
CA VAL A 636 29.33 5.97 40.46
C VAL A 636 30.29 7.17 40.50
N LYS A 637 31.49 7.03 39.93
CA LYS A 637 32.49 8.11 39.78
C LYS A 637 31.99 9.26 38.89
N MET A 638 31.30 8.98 37.78
CA MET A 638 30.75 10.02 36.89
C MET A 638 29.62 10.80 37.55
N MET A 639 28.72 10.12 38.26
CA MET A 639 27.63 10.78 39.00
C MET A 639 28.16 11.68 40.13
N MET A 640 29.18 11.22 40.88
CA MET A 640 29.81 12.01 41.94
C MET A 640 30.49 13.27 41.40
N LEU A 641 31.13 13.19 40.23
CA LEU A 641 31.81 14.33 39.59
C LEU A 641 30.80 15.39 39.12
N PHE A 642 29.74 14.98 38.44
CA PHE A 642 28.66 15.89 38.02
C PHE A 642 27.92 16.51 39.21
N GLY A 643 27.60 15.71 40.23
CA GLY A 643 26.96 16.20 41.45
C GLY A 643 27.83 17.23 42.19
N GLY A 644 29.15 17.00 42.25
CA GLY A 644 30.10 17.95 42.84
C GLY A 644 30.14 19.30 42.12
N ILE A 645 30.15 19.29 40.78
CA ILE A 645 30.17 20.53 39.98
C ILE A 645 28.88 21.33 40.16
N VAL A 646 27.71 20.67 40.11
CA VAL A 646 26.41 21.32 40.31
C VAL A 646 26.31 21.90 41.73
N GLY A 647 26.77 21.15 42.74
CA GLY A 647 26.79 21.63 44.12
C GLY A 647 27.68 22.87 44.32
N LEU A 648 28.84 22.92 43.68
CA LEU A 648 29.75 24.08 43.73
C LEU A 648 29.11 25.33 43.12
N ILE A 649 28.48 25.19 41.95
CA ILE A 649 27.82 26.31 41.26
C ILE A 649 26.69 26.89 42.11
N LEU A 650 25.87 26.03 42.72
CA LEU A 650 24.79 26.45 43.62
C LEU A 650 25.32 27.17 44.88
N ALA A 651 26.42 26.67 45.47
CA ALA A 651 27.03 27.30 46.63
C ALA A 651 27.58 28.69 46.31
N ILE A 652 28.26 28.86 45.18
CA ILE A 652 28.76 30.17 44.72
C ILE A 652 27.59 31.13 44.50
N GLY A 653 26.52 30.67 43.85
CA GLY A 653 25.30 31.45 43.65
C GLY A 653 24.70 31.97 44.97
N LEU A 654 24.60 31.11 45.99
CA LEU A 654 24.09 31.50 47.31
C LEU A 654 24.98 32.52 48.03
N VAL A 655 26.30 32.40 47.92
CA VAL A 655 27.25 33.36 48.52
C VAL A 655 27.11 34.73 47.87
N VAL A 656 27.00 34.80 46.54
CA VAL A 656 26.79 36.06 45.81
C VAL A 656 25.48 36.72 46.23
N ILE A 657 24.39 35.95 46.33
CA ILE A 657 23.10 36.46 46.82
C ILE A 657 23.23 37.03 48.24
N PHE A 658 23.97 36.35 49.13
CA PHE A 658 24.20 36.82 50.49
C PHE A 658 24.98 38.13 50.54
N ILE A 659 26.02 38.27 49.72
CA ILE A 659 26.83 39.50 49.63
C ILE A 659 25.97 40.66 49.12
N ILE A 660 25.20 40.45 48.05
CA ILE A 660 24.28 41.47 47.51
C ILE A 660 23.26 41.89 48.57
N LYS A 661 22.66 40.92 49.28
CA LYS A 661 21.68 41.20 50.34
C LYS A 661 22.27 41.98 51.51
N ILE A 662 23.51 41.68 51.91
CA ILE A 662 24.21 42.44 52.97
C ILE A 662 24.51 43.87 52.51
N ASN A 663 24.95 44.05 51.26
CA ASN A 663 25.23 45.38 50.71
C ASN A 663 23.96 46.22 50.59
N ASN A 664 22.88 45.66 50.06
CA ASN A 664 21.58 46.33 49.99
C ASN A 664 21.08 46.71 51.37
N TYR A 665 21.14 45.79 52.35
CA TYR A 665 20.75 46.09 53.73
C TYR A 665 21.58 47.22 54.36
N ARG A 666 22.89 47.27 54.08
CA ARG A 666 23.76 48.35 54.55
C ARG A 666 23.40 49.69 53.91
N GLN A 667 23.11 49.70 52.60
CA GLN A 667 22.71 50.90 51.87
C GLN A 667 21.35 51.41 52.34
N GLU A 668 20.34 50.53 52.40
CA GLU A 668 19.01 50.85 52.92
C GLU A 668 19.07 51.40 54.35
N ARG A 669 19.92 50.82 55.21
CA ARG A 669 20.08 51.32 56.59
C ARG A 669 20.77 52.68 56.65
N ALA A 670 21.67 52.98 55.71
CA ALA A 670 22.31 54.28 55.59
C ALA A 670 21.33 55.34 55.05
N GLU A 671 20.55 54.99 54.03
CA GLU A 671 19.49 55.84 53.47
C GLU A 671 18.37 56.10 54.48
N TYR A 672 17.91 55.08 55.21
CA TYR A 672 16.92 55.22 56.27
C TYR A 672 17.40 56.18 57.38
N ARG A 673 18.67 56.08 57.78
CA ARG A 673 19.26 57.02 58.76
C ARG A 673 19.35 58.45 58.22
N ARG A 674 19.64 58.64 56.93
CA ARG A 674 19.61 59.96 56.28
C ARG A 674 18.19 60.51 56.22
N PHE A 675 17.22 59.68 55.83
CA PHE A 675 15.81 60.02 55.80
C PHE A 675 15.28 60.43 57.18
N GLU A 676 15.60 59.69 58.25
CA GLU A 676 15.22 60.08 59.62
C GLU A 676 15.88 61.40 60.06
N ALA A 677 17.11 61.68 59.61
CA ALA A 677 17.80 62.93 59.91
C ALA A 677 17.20 64.12 59.14
N GLU A 678 16.83 63.93 57.88
CA GLU A 678 16.16 64.92 57.04
C GLU A 678 14.72 65.18 57.53
N ALA A 679 13.98 64.13 57.88
CA ALA A 679 12.61 64.22 58.41
C ALA A 679 12.54 64.99 59.74
N LYS A 680 13.61 64.97 60.56
CA LYS A 680 13.71 65.80 61.77
C LYS A 680 14.00 67.28 61.49
N ASN A 681 14.50 67.62 60.30
CA ASN A 681 14.86 68.99 59.90
C ASN A 681 13.83 69.67 58.99
N THR A 682 12.90 68.95 58.37
CA THR A 682 11.75 69.55 57.66
C THR A 682 10.53 69.65 58.57
N ALA A 683 10.59 70.56 59.54
CA ALA A 683 9.41 71.10 60.21
C ALA A 683 9.07 72.49 59.64
N GLU A 684 8.83 72.57 58.32
CA GLU A 684 8.17 73.73 57.72
C GLU A 684 6.75 73.34 57.32
N LEU A 685 5.80 73.78 58.15
CA LEU A 685 4.38 73.75 57.82
C LEU A 685 4.15 74.62 56.57
N ASN A 686 3.49 74.04 55.57
CA ASN A 686 3.10 74.71 54.33
C ASN A 686 2.40 76.06 54.64
N PRO A 687 2.92 77.21 54.17
CA PRO A 687 2.35 78.53 54.46
C PRO A 687 0.94 78.76 53.89
N LEU A 688 0.41 77.83 53.07
CA LEU A 688 -0.98 77.84 52.58
C LEU A 688 -1.95 77.01 53.45
N TYR A 689 -1.48 76.31 54.48
CA TYR A 689 -2.34 75.49 55.34
C TYR A 689 -3.12 76.37 56.33
N ARG A 690 -4.45 76.47 56.14
CA ARG A 690 -5.39 77.01 57.13
C ARG A 690 -6.11 75.88 57.85
N SER A 691 -5.94 75.79 59.17
CA SER A 691 -6.63 74.81 60.00
C SER A 691 -8.16 75.06 59.98
N PRO A 692 -9.00 74.04 59.76
CA PRO A 692 -10.46 74.17 59.76
C PRO A 692 -11.08 74.21 61.17
N VAL A 693 -10.26 74.23 62.23
CA VAL A 693 -10.74 74.22 63.61
C VAL A 693 -11.05 75.65 64.07
N VAL A 694 -12.33 76.01 64.11
CA VAL A 694 -12.82 77.27 64.71
C VAL A 694 -13.41 76.95 66.09
N GLN A 695 -12.77 77.42 67.16
CA GLN A 695 -13.30 77.31 68.52
C GLN A 695 -14.27 78.48 68.80
N TYR A 696 -15.51 78.17 69.14
CA TYR A 696 -16.48 79.14 69.66
C TYR A 696 -16.62 78.96 71.18
N THR A 697 -16.36 80.00 71.95
CA THR A 697 -16.60 80.06 73.39
C THR A 697 -18.05 80.45 73.67
N ASN A 698 -18.80 79.57 74.33
CA ASN A 698 -20.18 79.80 74.75
C ASN A 698 -20.20 80.69 76.01
N PRO A 699 -20.70 81.94 75.95
CA PRO A 699 -20.78 82.82 77.09
C PRO A 699 -22.12 82.59 77.76
N LEU A 700 -22.20 81.62 78.69
CA LEU A 700 -23.20 81.52 79.77
C LEU A 700 -23.07 80.16 80.49
N ARG A 701 -21.96 79.94 81.19
CA ARG A 701 -22.00 79.15 82.43
C ARG A 701 -20.90 79.60 83.36
N THR A 702 -21.34 80.39 84.33
CA THR A 702 -20.58 80.97 85.44
C THR A 702 -20.01 79.90 86.37
N LYS A 703 -18.81 80.20 86.86
CA LYS A 703 -18.09 79.56 87.98
C LYS A 703 -19.01 79.27 89.19
N ASN A 704 -18.83 78.12 89.83
CA ASN A 704 -18.35 78.03 91.22
C ASN A 704 -18.14 76.56 91.63
N GLU A 705 -17.06 76.38 92.40
CA GLU A 705 -16.56 75.19 93.14
C GLU A 705 -15.89 74.07 92.34
#